data_AF-A0A284R1Q7-F1
#
_entry.id   AF-A0A284R1Q7-F1
#
_cell.length_a   1.000
_cell.length_b   1.000
_cell.length_c   1.000
_cell.angle_alpha   90.00
_cell.angle_beta   90.00
_cell.angle_gamma   90.00
#
_symmetry.space_group_name_H-M   'P 1'
#
loop_
_entity.id
_entity.type
_entity.pdbx_description
1 polymer ?
#
loop_
_entity_poly.entity_id
_entity_poly.type
_entity_poly.pdbx_seq_one_letter_code
_entity_poly.pdbx_strand_id
1 'polypeptide(L)'
;MCYNLSSCCATCKKSFTSYSQHLPIAVLPKGRVSLQTLDALVVQGQIPTSFSSDDAGSVWQPVSSLFEEPSIILSCRPDDFSPPPRTPIIPVCCSAPDLPPEIWIRIFTEASTDLHQWLTPLRISLVCRYWRDIAHSVPHLWTSICVDVQHVKRSGRWISWRTFETVWWFLHLSKHKPLDVKVDLLGYDGDLEFERTVEMIAEHSARWRSADIRAAPSSLSYLKSVAGRLPLLENLSVDIAEEASRNNSKRFKGFRRAPKLLSHSPGGISARQCVVPWAQLRTVVLRDFFDCDLYENLRDSKILDHLVLSPECEFETGFGTVTALRASTLTIQSLPRLVSSFLQGFRFPFLTSLNISILDTENPRPFPTDSLMLLLQQSECELQHLVLKKVPIPCGDMINVLNVTPALVSLTIHEPASPQSYTHCITNEFLRYLMVYPVLLKLKSLELVWSYDAYEECIIDMVESRVMKLFAYGGAQANELSQKAWITNIFVVRVILTVDIMVVATCTSRANSIPTILPSLATVPQASAVYPEDFYTGGSYAELPYGRTRYWLLGPETGRKVVLIHGLSIPSIIWKDMAPQLAERGYRVLLYDLYGRGYSDAPQTPNTARFFADQFSLLMQHLNWAKAILIGVSMGGAIAAGVIYHFPHLVEDHIVLIAPAGVTRLTELPPNLKTPPPSMVHRTVPALPDTSLPHPDPTSEILDIQSTHLEGFNGAISSSYEEGPVRGMAYAYQSDAFNGHKVLHLHGTNDRSVAYAAASNIPALLPDEAHVELVTIEGAGHDLTISQAKLVLEELDRFLPGPIVQD
;
A
#
# COMPACT_ATOMS: atom_id res chain seq x y z
N MET A 1 13.87 13.28 -10.95
CA MET A 1 13.55 12.93 -12.35
C MET A 1 14.37 13.81 -13.29
N CYS A 2 15.14 13.21 -14.20
CA CYS A 2 15.56 13.83 -15.46
C CYS A 2 15.93 12.72 -16.46
N TYR A 3 14.94 12.14 -17.12
CA TYR A 3 15.09 11.46 -18.42
C TYR A 3 13.72 11.43 -19.13
N ASN A 4 13.74 11.78 -20.43
CA ASN A 4 12.70 11.65 -21.46
C ASN A 4 11.46 12.57 -21.46
N LEU A 5 11.66 13.77 -22.02
CA LEU A 5 10.61 14.53 -22.72
C LEU A 5 10.65 14.18 -24.23
N SER A 6 10.14 13.01 -24.61
CA SER A 6 10.02 12.62 -26.03
C SER A 6 8.75 11.82 -26.37
N SER A 7 7.60 12.09 -25.74
CA SER A 7 6.34 11.43 -26.15
C SER A 7 5.02 12.18 -25.85
N CYS A 8 5.03 13.51 -25.82
CA CYS A 8 3.77 14.30 -25.77
C CYS A 8 3.50 15.01 -27.11
N CYS A 9 3.25 14.25 -28.18
CA CYS A 9 2.52 14.73 -29.36
C CYS A 9 2.11 13.57 -30.30
N ALA A 10 1.18 12.73 -29.85
CA ALA A 10 0.56 11.73 -30.72
C ALA A 10 -0.95 11.57 -30.44
N THR A 11 -1.71 12.67 -30.47
CA THR A 11 -3.17 12.61 -30.65
C THR A 11 -3.75 13.95 -31.12
N CYS A 12 -3.27 14.46 -32.26
CA CYS A 12 -4.04 15.45 -33.02
C CYS A 12 -3.57 15.50 -34.48
N LYS A 13 -4.15 14.63 -35.32
CA LYS A 13 -4.57 14.86 -36.72
C LYS A 13 -4.63 13.54 -37.49
N LYS A 14 -5.85 12.98 -37.53
CA LYS A 14 -6.35 12.37 -38.77
C LYS A 14 -6.41 13.46 -39.85
N SER A 15 -6.38 13.03 -41.11
CA SER A 15 -6.47 13.82 -42.36
C SER A 15 -5.22 14.60 -42.76
N PHE A 16 -4.40 14.03 -43.66
CA PHE A 16 -4.30 14.46 -45.06
C PHE A 16 -3.37 13.49 -45.83
N THR A 17 -3.90 12.94 -46.91
CA THR A 17 -3.24 12.08 -47.91
C THR A 17 -2.39 12.88 -48.89
N SER A 18 -1.38 12.19 -49.45
CA SER A 18 -0.75 12.37 -50.79
C SER A 18 0.54 13.20 -50.94
N TYR A 19 1.36 12.71 -51.89
CA TYR A 19 2.57 13.25 -52.54
C TYR A 19 3.97 12.78 -52.08
N SER A 20 4.29 11.54 -52.48
CA SER A 20 5.36 11.12 -53.39
C SER A 20 6.72 11.87 -53.50
N GLN A 21 7.78 11.04 -53.56
CA GLN A 21 8.98 11.11 -54.43
C GLN A 21 10.19 11.99 -54.03
N HIS A 22 11.27 11.36 -53.55
CA HIS A 22 12.53 11.08 -54.29
C HIS A 22 13.74 10.88 -53.35
N LEU A 23 14.41 9.73 -53.53
CA LEU A 23 15.80 9.42 -53.13
C LEU A 23 16.75 9.86 -54.27
N PRO A 24 18.04 10.14 -54.02
CA PRO A 24 19.04 9.08 -54.24
C PRO A 24 20.29 9.06 -53.33
N ILE A 25 20.65 7.82 -52.97
CA ILE A 25 21.95 7.12 -52.77
C ILE A 25 23.27 7.88 -53.07
N ALA A 26 24.27 7.76 -52.16
CA ALA A 26 25.70 7.49 -52.47
C ALA A 26 26.51 7.02 -51.21
N VAL A 27 26.85 5.73 -51.10
CA VAL A 27 28.20 5.08 -51.24
C VAL A 27 29.15 5.14 -50.02
N LEU A 28 29.42 3.94 -49.45
CA LEU A 28 30.46 3.57 -48.46
C LEU A 28 31.85 3.39 -49.13
N PRO A 29 33.01 3.37 -48.39
CA PRO A 29 33.53 2.08 -47.87
C PRO A 29 34.46 2.08 -46.60
N LYS A 30 34.33 0.97 -45.83
CA LYS A 30 35.36 0.09 -45.20
C LYS A 30 36.12 0.46 -43.90
N GLY A 31 35.92 -0.42 -42.89
CA GLY A 31 36.89 -0.81 -41.85
C GLY A 31 36.30 -1.76 -40.79
N ARG A 32 36.68 -3.06 -40.80
CA ARG A 32 36.28 -4.18 -39.89
C ARG A 32 36.98 -4.04 -38.50
N VAL A 33 36.57 -4.63 -37.36
CA VAL A 33 36.58 -6.08 -36.95
C VAL A 33 35.77 -6.27 -35.64
N SER A 34 35.39 -7.52 -35.37
CA SER A 34 34.32 -8.12 -34.56
C SER A 34 34.55 -8.38 -33.06
N LEU A 35 33.42 -8.66 -32.40
CA LEU A 35 33.18 -9.40 -31.15
C LEU A 35 33.98 -10.71 -31.00
N GLN A 36 34.62 -10.91 -29.84
CA GLN A 36 34.46 -12.08 -28.95
C GLN A 36 35.42 -11.99 -27.74
N THR A 37 34.98 -12.61 -26.64
CA THR A 37 35.76 -13.10 -25.47
C THR A 37 35.98 -12.14 -24.31
N LEU A 38 35.23 -12.32 -23.20
CA LEU A 38 35.76 -12.88 -21.94
C LEU A 38 34.72 -12.82 -20.80
N ASP A 39 33.91 -13.87 -20.71
CA ASP A 39 33.52 -14.47 -19.42
C ASP A 39 34.41 -15.72 -19.26
N ALA A 40 35.35 -15.71 -18.31
CA ALA A 40 35.94 -16.89 -17.68
C ALA A 40 37.06 -16.47 -16.73
N LEU A 41 36.83 -16.58 -15.41
CA LEU A 41 37.64 -17.31 -14.43
C LEU A 41 37.50 -16.72 -13.01
N VAL A 42 36.72 -17.43 -12.19
CA VAL A 42 36.82 -17.44 -10.74
C VAL A 42 37.66 -18.68 -10.35
N VAL A 43 38.48 -18.54 -9.30
CA VAL A 43 39.13 -19.60 -8.49
C VAL A 43 40.45 -20.18 -9.01
N GLN A 44 41.55 -19.82 -8.35
CA GLN A 44 42.48 -20.77 -7.68
C GLN A 44 43.43 -19.99 -6.75
N GLY A 45 43.37 -20.30 -5.46
CA GLY A 45 44.09 -19.58 -4.41
C GLY A 45 45.52 -20.04 -4.18
N GLN A 46 46.29 -19.20 -3.47
CA GLN A 46 47.38 -19.60 -2.57
C GLN A 46 47.83 -18.40 -1.72
N ILE A 47 47.92 -18.62 -0.41
CA ILE A 47 48.53 -17.73 0.59
C ILE A 47 50.05 -17.97 0.61
N PRO A 48 50.88 -16.95 0.87
CA PRO A 48 51.83 -17.09 1.98
C PRO A 48 51.82 -15.94 2.99
N THR A 49 52.13 -16.35 4.21
CA THR A 49 52.22 -15.69 5.51
C THR A 49 53.53 -14.92 5.74
N SER A 50 53.47 -13.75 6.42
CA SER A 50 54.43 -13.37 7.49
C SER A 50 54.05 -12.07 8.24
N PHE A 51 54.03 -12.20 9.58
CA PHE A 51 54.19 -11.29 10.74
C PHE A 51 54.48 -9.77 10.53
N SER A 52 54.15 -8.83 11.43
CA SER A 52 53.93 -8.85 12.90
C SER A 52 53.04 -7.70 13.38
N SER A 53 52.42 -7.90 14.54
CA SER A 53 51.86 -6.88 15.43
C SER A 53 52.95 -5.99 16.03
N ASP A 54 52.69 -4.68 16.16
CA ASP A 54 52.93 -3.83 17.35
C ASP A 54 52.91 -2.35 16.95
N ASP A 55 51.76 -1.70 17.13
CA ASP A 55 51.60 -0.45 17.90
C ASP A 55 50.17 0.08 17.79
N ALA A 56 49.54 0.24 18.95
CA ALA A 56 48.19 0.73 19.12
C ALA A 56 48.16 2.26 19.09
N GLY A 57 47.20 2.86 18.37
CA GLY A 57 46.86 4.26 18.56
C GLY A 57 45.95 4.86 17.47
N SER A 58 44.74 5.25 17.90
CA SER A 58 43.87 6.28 17.31
C SER A 58 42.98 5.96 16.08
N VAL A 59 41.67 6.04 16.36
CA VAL A 59 40.60 6.73 15.59
C VAL A 59 40.51 6.46 14.08
N TRP A 60 39.54 5.61 13.70
CA TRP A 60 39.04 5.50 12.33
C TRP A 60 37.94 6.55 12.07
N GLN A 61 38.21 7.52 11.19
CA GLN A 61 37.22 8.24 10.40
C GLN A 61 37.40 7.85 8.92
N PRO A 62 36.34 7.57 8.15
CA PRO A 62 36.45 7.45 6.69
C PRO A 62 36.39 8.83 6.03
N VAL A 63 37.36 9.05 5.15
CA VAL A 63 37.57 10.20 4.28
C VAL A 63 36.37 10.40 3.33
N SER A 64 35.73 11.56 3.43
CA SER A 64 34.86 12.12 2.38
C SER A 64 35.34 13.53 2.03
N SER A 65 36.31 13.62 1.12
CA SER A 65 36.80 14.90 0.61
C SER A 65 37.30 14.73 -0.81
N LEU A 66 36.45 15.01 -1.80
CA LEU A 66 36.82 15.28 -3.19
C LEU A 66 35.62 15.94 -3.89
N PHE A 67 35.37 17.22 -3.59
CA PHE A 67 34.79 18.19 -4.53
C PHE A 67 35.22 19.58 -4.05
N GLU A 68 36.36 20.04 -4.56
CA GLU A 68 36.78 21.44 -4.46
C GLU A 68 35.87 22.31 -5.34
N GLU A 69 35.21 23.31 -4.76
CA GLU A 69 34.51 24.35 -5.52
C GLU A 69 35.53 25.35 -6.11
N PRO A 70 35.38 25.79 -7.36
CA PRO A 70 36.24 26.84 -7.91
C PRO A 70 35.88 28.21 -7.31
N SER A 71 36.92 28.92 -6.91
CA SER A 71 36.89 30.27 -6.36
C SER A 71 36.49 31.28 -7.44
N ILE A 72 35.41 32.04 -7.22
CA ILE A 72 34.95 33.08 -8.17
C ILE A 72 35.47 34.46 -7.75
N ILE A 73 36.40 34.97 -8.56
CA ILE A 73 36.81 36.38 -8.63
C ILE A 73 35.75 37.12 -9.47
N LEU A 74 35.05 38.08 -8.88
CA LEU A 74 34.22 39.04 -9.61
C LEU A 74 35.03 40.34 -9.75
N SER A 75 35.66 40.53 -10.91
CA SER A 75 36.07 41.85 -11.37
C SER A 75 35.62 42.03 -12.81
N CYS A 76 34.65 42.90 -13.05
CA CYS A 76 34.48 43.54 -14.36
C CYS A 76 33.89 44.93 -14.13
N ARG A 77 34.70 45.96 -14.44
CA ARG A 77 34.23 47.32 -14.70
C ARG A 77 33.57 47.39 -16.08
N PRO A 78 32.69 48.38 -16.32
CA PRO A 78 32.08 48.61 -17.63
C PRO A 78 33.14 49.16 -18.60
N ASP A 79 32.95 48.92 -19.89
CA ASP A 79 33.74 49.44 -21.02
C ASP A 79 34.94 48.56 -21.46
N ASP A 80 34.66 47.53 -22.27
CA ASP A 80 35.42 47.24 -23.50
C ASP A 80 34.70 46.18 -24.36
N PHE A 81 34.29 46.59 -25.56
CA PHE A 81 33.61 45.76 -26.56
C PHE A 81 34.61 45.31 -27.64
N SER A 82 34.72 44.00 -27.88
CA SER A 82 34.85 43.42 -29.23
C SER A 82 34.52 41.92 -29.20
N PRO A 83 33.74 41.39 -30.17
CA PRO A 83 33.27 40.01 -30.12
C PRO A 83 34.24 39.02 -30.78
N PRO A 84 34.50 37.83 -30.21
CA PRO A 84 35.15 36.72 -30.91
C PRO A 84 34.14 35.95 -31.79
N PRO A 85 34.60 35.14 -32.76
CA PRO A 85 33.78 34.67 -33.86
C PRO A 85 32.71 33.65 -33.44
N ARG A 86 31.55 33.76 -34.10
CA ARG A 86 30.35 32.95 -33.86
C ARG A 86 30.60 31.47 -34.16
N THR A 87 30.54 30.63 -33.14
CA THR A 87 30.09 29.23 -33.28
C THR A 87 28.56 29.21 -33.36
N PRO A 88 27.94 28.36 -34.19
CA PRO A 88 26.50 28.33 -34.34
C PRO A 88 25.88 27.69 -33.09
N ILE A 89 25.36 28.53 -32.20
CA ILE A 89 24.41 28.11 -31.18
C ILE A 89 23.14 27.70 -31.91
N ILE A 90 22.78 26.43 -31.82
CA ILE A 90 21.46 25.94 -32.23
C ILE A 90 20.43 26.72 -31.40
N PRO A 91 19.55 27.53 -32.02
CA PRO A 91 18.54 28.23 -31.26
C PRO A 91 17.53 27.19 -30.78
N VAL A 92 17.42 27.00 -29.46
CA VAL A 92 16.21 26.43 -28.87
C VAL A 92 15.11 27.49 -29.06
N CYS A 93 14.58 27.57 -30.28
CA CYS A 93 13.31 28.20 -30.58
C CYS A 93 12.21 27.25 -30.12
N CYS A 94 12.02 27.18 -28.80
CA CYS A 94 10.72 26.82 -28.25
C CYS A 94 10.18 28.09 -27.60
N SER A 95 9.06 28.57 -28.11
CA SER A 95 8.27 29.69 -27.62
C SER A 95 7.93 29.56 -26.13
N ALA A 96 8.83 30.03 -25.27
CA ALA A 96 8.60 30.19 -23.83
C ALA A 96 8.00 31.55 -23.37
N PRO A 97 7.81 32.62 -24.19
CA PRO A 97 7.43 33.92 -23.63
C PRO A 97 5.97 34.01 -23.16
N ASP A 98 5.14 32.98 -23.37
CA ASP A 98 3.70 33.03 -23.08
C ASP A 98 3.27 32.25 -21.82
N LEU A 99 4.22 31.70 -21.04
CA LEU A 99 3.85 30.97 -19.83
C LEU A 99 3.40 31.93 -18.71
N PRO A 100 2.23 31.69 -18.08
CA PRO A 100 1.79 32.46 -16.93
C PRO A 100 2.81 32.41 -15.79
N PRO A 101 2.95 33.49 -14.98
CA PRO A 101 3.85 33.54 -13.83
C PRO A 101 3.72 32.33 -12.87
N GLU A 102 2.52 31.74 -12.77
CA GLU A 102 2.20 30.57 -11.96
C GLU A 102 2.91 29.30 -12.44
N ILE A 103 3.07 29.14 -13.75
CA ILE A 103 3.78 28.01 -14.35
C ILE A 103 5.28 28.19 -14.16
N TRP A 104 5.78 29.42 -14.30
CA TRP A 104 7.17 29.76 -14.00
C TRP A 104 7.53 29.44 -12.56
N ILE A 105 6.70 29.86 -11.60
CA ILE A 105 6.89 29.53 -10.18
C ILE A 105 7.03 28.02 -9.99
N ARG A 106 6.13 27.21 -10.58
CA ARG A 106 6.19 25.75 -10.46
C ARG A 106 7.45 25.13 -11.06
N ILE A 107 7.84 25.57 -12.27
CA ILE A 107 9.07 25.09 -12.93
C ILE A 107 10.29 25.40 -12.05
N PHE A 108 10.34 26.60 -11.47
CA PHE A 108 11.46 27.02 -10.64
C PHE A 108 11.50 26.34 -9.28
N THR A 109 10.33 26.10 -8.66
CA THR A 109 10.25 25.33 -7.41
C THR A 109 10.70 23.88 -7.63
N GLU A 110 10.30 23.25 -8.74
CA GLU A 110 10.65 21.85 -9.03
C GLU A 110 12.12 21.65 -9.43
N ALA A 111 12.74 22.65 -10.07
CA ALA A 111 14.16 22.64 -10.41
C ALA A 111 15.10 22.76 -9.19
N SER A 112 14.57 22.99 -7.99
CA SER A 112 15.34 23.16 -6.76
C SER A 112 15.10 22.00 -5.79
N THR A 113 15.94 20.97 -5.87
CA THR A 113 15.87 19.78 -5.00
C THR A 113 16.57 19.91 -3.64
N ASP A 114 17.11 21.09 -3.29
CA ASP A 114 17.98 21.29 -2.11
C ASP A 114 17.29 21.97 -0.91
N LEU A 115 17.92 21.84 0.28
CA LEU A 115 17.63 22.53 1.55
C LEU A 115 17.57 24.08 1.49
N HIS A 116 17.88 24.68 0.34
CA HIS A 116 18.05 26.13 0.15
C HIS A 116 17.13 26.70 -0.94
N GLN A 117 15.85 26.28 -0.95
CA GLN A 117 14.84 26.72 -1.91
C GLN A 117 14.66 28.25 -2.00
N TRP A 118 15.07 29.01 -0.98
CA TRP A 118 15.02 30.47 -0.99
C TRP A 118 16.11 31.11 -1.87
N LEU A 119 17.22 30.42 -2.18
CA LEU A 119 18.27 30.89 -3.11
C LEU A 119 17.96 30.59 -4.58
N THR A 120 16.86 29.89 -4.85
CA THR A 120 16.45 29.46 -6.19
C THR A 120 16.44 30.59 -7.23
N PRO A 121 15.90 31.79 -6.96
CA PRO A 121 15.91 32.89 -7.93
C PRO A 121 17.33 33.31 -8.33
N LEU A 122 18.27 33.28 -7.39
CA LEU A 122 19.68 33.60 -7.65
C LEU A 122 20.35 32.51 -8.49
N ARG A 123 20.19 31.22 -8.12
CA ARG A 123 20.78 30.09 -8.85
C ARG A 123 20.34 30.06 -10.32
N ILE A 124 19.07 30.32 -10.58
CA ILE A 124 18.52 30.36 -11.94
C ILE A 124 19.02 31.59 -12.72
N SER A 125 19.16 32.74 -12.04
CA SER A 125 19.72 33.96 -12.64
C SER A 125 21.18 33.82 -13.11
N LEU A 126 21.86 32.74 -12.70
CA LEU A 126 23.22 32.39 -13.14
C LEU A 126 23.25 31.56 -14.42
N VAL A 127 22.14 30.95 -14.86
CA VAL A 127 22.12 30.03 -16.01
C VAL A 127 22.44 30.75 -17.32
N CYS A 128 21.69 31.79 -17.67
CA CYS A 128 21.98 32.66 -18.80
C CYS A 128 21.26 34.01 -18.67
N ARG A 129 21.54 34.96 -19.57
CA ARG A 129 20.91 36.30 -19.57
C ARG A 129 19.37 36.23 -19.61
N TYR A 130 18.82 35.33 -20.43
CA TYR A 130 17.38 35.17 -20.57
C TYR A 130 16.70 34.72 -19.26
N TRP A 131 17.28 33.73 -18.57
CA TRP A 131 16.77 33.27 -17.27
C TRP A 131 16.86 34.36 -16.19
N ARG A 132 17.90 35.18 -16.23
CA ARG A 132 18.04 36.34 -15.35
C ARG A 132 16.96 37.39 -15.59
N ASP A 133 16.68 37.70 -16.85
CA ASP A 133 15.64 38.66 -17.22
C ASP A 133 14.25 38.15 -16.78
N ILE A 134 13.97 36.84 -16.94
CA ILE A 134 12.75 36.21 -16.41
C ILE A 134 12.70 36.35 -14.89
N ALA A 135 13.75 35.95 -14.17
CA ALA A 135 13.77 36.02 -12.70
C ALA A 135 13.52 37.45 -12.19
N HIS A 136 14.12 38.46 -12.82
CA HIS A 136 13.91 39.87 -12.47
C HIS A 136 12.47 40.35 -12.77
N SER A 137 11.85 39.81 -13.83
CA SER A 137 10.49 40.19 -14.23
C SER A 137 9.37 39.58 -13.38
N VAL A 138 9.67 38.59 -12.53
CA VAL A 138 8.69 37.84 -11.72
C VAL A 138 8.90 38.08 -10.21
N PRO A 139 8.21 39.07 -9.60
CA PRO A 139 8.40 39.44 -8.19
C PRO A 139 8.11 38.33 -7.17
N HIS A 140 7.21 37.40 -7.49
CA HIS A 140 6.82 36.30 -6.59
C HIS A 140 7.97 35.34 -6.30
N LEU A 141 9.00 35.27 -7.15
CA LEU A 141 10.16 34.44 -6.90
C LEU A 141 11.01 34.96 -5.73
N TRP A 142 10.93 36.26 -5.44
CA TRP A 142 11.78 36.94 -4.46
C TRP A 142 11.09 37.16 -3.09
N THR A 143 9.93 36.53 -2.85
CA THR A 143 9.13 36.79 -1.63
C THR A 143 9.56 36.00 -0.40
N SER A 144 10.39 34.96 -0.57
CA SER A 144 10.87 34.12 0.52
C SER A 144 12.27 34.58 0.94
N ILE A 145 12.38 35.15 2.14
CA ILE A 145 13.64 35.67 2.69
C ILE A 145 14.03 34.79 3.87
N CYS A 146 15.24 34.23 3.85
CA CYS A 146 15.77 33.43 4.94
C CYS A 146 17.14 33.96 5.35
N VAL A 147 17.33 34.14 6.65
CA VAL A 147 18.60 34.56 7.25
C VAL A 147 18.92 33.62 8.41
N ASP A 148 20.06 32.92 8.35
CA ASP A 148 20.49 31.91 9.32
C ASP A 148 21.93 32.17 9.81
N VAL A 149 22.07 32.53 11.09
CA VAL A 149 23.37 32.83 11.74
C VAL A 149 24.27 31.59 11.88
N GLN A 150 23.72 30.42 12.18
CA GLN A 150 24.53 29.21 12.41
C GLN A 150 25.12 28.68 11.10
N HIS A 151 24.34 28.72 10.02
CA HIS A 151 24.84 28.36 8.69
C HIS A 151 26.01 29.26 8.27
N VAL A 152 25.88 30.56 8.56
CA VAL A 152 26.93 31.54 8.36
C VAL A 152 28.21 31.16 9.10
N LYS A 153 28.12 30.82 10.39
CA LYS A 153 29.31 30.49 11.20
C LYS A 153 30.00 29.22 10.71
N ARG A 154 29.23 28.20 10.31
CA ARG A 154 29.75 26.92 9.78
C ARG A 154 30.45 27.06 8.43
N SER A 155 30.05 28.04 7.61
CA SER A 155 30.67 28.27 6.29
C SER A 155 32.11 28.81 6.37
N GLY A 156 32.63 29.12 7.57
CA GLY A 156 33.98 29.64 7.79
C GLY A 156 34.22 31.05 7.23
N ARG A 157 33.24 31.61 6.51
CA ARG A 157 33.23 32.99 6.02
C ARG A 157 32.33 33.79 6.95
N TRP A 158 32.94 34.64 7.78
CA TRP A 158 32.22 35.76 8.41
C TRP A 158 31.34 36.43 7.34
N ILE A 159 30.08 36.74 7.65
CA ILE A 159 29.16 37.41 6.72
C ILE A 159 29.78 38.74 6.31
N SER A 160 30.49 38.73 5.20
CA SER A 160 30.86 39.92 4.46
C SER A 160 29.56 40.45 3.84
N TRP A 161 29.23 41.74 3.98
CA TRP A 161 28.33 42.63 3.19
C TRP A 161 27.32 42.03 2.17
N ARG A 162 27.68 40.96 1.46
CA ARG A 162 26.88 40.16 0.54
C ARG A 162 25.56 39.66 1.12
N THR A 163 25.42 39.35 2.40
CA THR A 163 24.11 38.95 2.97
C THR A 163 23.15 40.14 3.01
N PHE A 164 23.63 41.31 3.43
CA PHE A 164 22.86 42.55 3.41
C PHE A 164 22.40 42.87 1.98
N GLU A 165 23.33 42.87 1.02
CA GLU A 165 23.03 43.11 -0.40
C GLU A 165 22.05 42.08 -0.98
N THR A 166 22.23 40.80 -0.63
CA THR A 166 21.33 39.73 -1.09
C THR A 166 19.91 39.97 -0.59
N VAL A 167 19.74 40.22 0.71
CA VAL A 167 18.42 40.51 1.29
C VAL A 167 17.83 41.77 0.67
N TRP A 168 18.65 42.80 0.44
CA TRP A 168 18.21 44.03 -0.23
C TRP A 168 17.63 43.74 -1.62
N TRP A 169 18.31 42.92 -2.44
CA TRP A 169 17.81 42.51 -3.75
C TRP A 169 16.49 41.75 -3.67
N PHE A 170 16.32 40.87 -2.68
CA PHE A 170 15.04 40.17 -2.47
C PHE A 170 13.91 41.14 -2.12
N LEU A 171 14.17 42.09 -1.21
CA LEU A 171 13.20 43.11 -0.83
C LEU A 171 12.82 44.03 -1.99
N HIS A 172 13.81 44.40 -2.81
CA HIS A 172 13.63 45.25 -3.98
C HIS A 172 12.85 44.56 -5.10
N LEU A 173 13.27 43.34 -5.49
CA LEU A 173 12.67 42.60 -6.61
C LEU A 173 11.30 42.01 -6.28
N SER A 174 11.00 41.76 -5.01
CA SER A 174 9.65 41.37 -4.57
C SER A 174 8.63 42.52 -4.62
N LYS A 175 9.06 43.77 -4.85
CA LYS A 175 8.21 44.97 -5.01
C LYS A 175 7.25 45.18 -3.83
N HIS A 176 5.94 45.01 -4.01
CA HIS A 176 4.92 45.16 -2.96
C HIS A 176 4.29 43.83 -2.55
N LYS A 177 4.86 42.70 -3.00
CA LYS A 177 4.28 41.38 -2.72
C LYS A 177 4.44 41.02 -1.23
N PRO A 178 3.50 40.23 -0.67
CA PRO A 178 3.63 39.72 0.68
C PRO A 178 4.86 38.84 0.83
N LEU A 179 5.51 38.93 1.99
CA LEU A 179 6.79 38.28 2.28
C LEU A 179 6.59 37.10 3.25
N ASP A 180 7.34 36.03 3.01
CA ASP A 180 7.56 34.96 3.99
C ASP A 180 8.99 35.10 4.48
N VAL A 181 9.14 35.29 5.79
CA VAL A 181 10.42 35.66 6.40
C VAL A 181 10.83 34.61 7.41
N LYS A 182 12.06 34.13 7.31
CA LYS A 182 12.70 33.26 8.30
C LYS A 182 13.98 33.91 8.81
N VAL A 183 14.09 34.06 10.13
CA VAL A 183 15.24 34.69 10.79
C VAL A 183 15.68 33.81 11.96
N ASP A 184 16.88 33.25 11.87
CA ASP A 184 17.52 32.52 12.97
C ASP A 184 18.66 33.39 13.55
N LEU A 185 18.46 33.84 14.79
CA LEU A 185 19.36 34.69 15.58
C LEU A 185 20.10 33.89 16.67
N LEU A 186 20.00 32.56 16.72
CA LEU A 186 20.62 31.74 17.74
C LEU A 186 22.15 31.65 17.55
N GLY A 187 22.89 31.85 18.64
CA GLY A 187 24.35 31.84 18.62
C GLY A 187 24.99 33.09 18.02
N TYR A 188 24.22 34.16 17.79
CA TYR A 188 24.72 35.46 17.35
C TYR A 188 25.61 36.13 18.41
N ASP A 189 26.75 36.70 17.99
CA ASP A 189 27.80 37.28 18.84
C ASP A 189 27.97 38.81 18.69
N GLY A 190 27.03 39.51 18.04
CA GLY A 190 27.02 40.99 18.02
C GLY A 190 27.61 41.66 16.77
N ASP A 191 27.61 40.99 15.61
CA ASP A 191 27.99 41.59 14.32
C ASP A 191 27.02 42.69 13.81
N LEU A 192 27.47 43.95 13.88
CA LEU A 192 26.73 45.14 13.44
C LEU A 192 26.10 45.05 12.03
N GLU A 193 26.72 44.36 11.07
CA GLU A 193 26.16 44.23 9.70
C GLU A 193 24.99 43.24 9.67
N PHE A 194 25.05 42.20 10.49
CA PHE A 194 23.95 41.27 10.65
C PHE A 194 22.76 41.94 11.36
N GLU A 195 23.01 42.75 12.39
CA GLU A 195 21.98 43.57 13.03
C GLU A 195 21.27 44.48 12.02
N ARG A 196 22.02 45.19 11.17
CA ARG A 196 21.45 46.02 10.08
C ARG A 196 20.60 45.22 9.11
N THR A 197 21.02 44.00 8.78
CA THR A 197 20.26 43.12 7.88
C THR A 197 18.92 42.72 8.50
N VAL A 198 18.92 42.35 9.78
CA VAL A 198 17.70 41.99 10.53
C VAL A 198 16.78 43.20 10.69
N GLU A 199 17.34 44.37 11.00
CA GLU A 199 16.57 45.62 11.11
C GLU A 199 15.93 46.00 9.76
N MET A 200 16.65 45.89 8.64
CA MET A 200 16.12 46.12 7.29
C MET A 200 14.94 45.19 6.98
N ILE A 201 15.03 43.91 7.35
CA ILE A 201 13.93 42.95 7.18
C ILE A 201 12.73 43.35 8.04
N ALA A 202 12.97 43.73 9.30
CA ALA A 202 11.95 44.16 10.26
C ALA A 202 11.27 45.48 9.85
N GLU A 203 11.97 46.41 9.20
CA GLU A 203 11.39 47.63 8.64
C GLU A 203 10.34 47.35 7.55
N HIS A 204 10.50 46.25 6.82
CA HIS A 204 9.57 45.79 5.79
C HIS A 204 8.44 44.89 6.33
N SER A 205 8.28 44.82 7.66
CA SER A 205 7.24 44.03 8.36
C SER A 205 5.80 44.31 7.92
N ALA A 206 5.52 45.50 7.37
CA ALA A 206 4.22 45.84 6.82
C ALA A 206 3.73 44.86 5.73
N ARG A 207 4.66 44.17 5.07
CA ARG A 207 4.42 43.22 3.99
C ARG A 207 4.48 41.75 4.44
N TRP A 208 4.81 41.47 5.70
CA TRP A 208 4.95 40.09 6.15
C TRP A 208 3.59 39.39 6.16
N ARG A 209 3.53 38.23 5.50
CA ARG A 209 2.43 37.28 5.57
C ARG A 209 2.74 36.16 6.55
N SER A 210 3.98 35.66 6.53
CA SER A 210 4.48 34.62 7.43
C SER A 210 5.82 35.04 8.01
N ALA A 211 6.05 34.74 9.29
CA ALA A 211 7.33 34.97 9.96
C ALA A 211 7.72 33.77 10.84
N ASP A 212 8.93 33.25 10.67
CA ASP A 212 9.56 32.22 11.51
C ASP A 212 10.84 32.79 12.13
N ILE A 213 10.86 32.92 13.45
CA ILE A 213 11.90 33.62 14.20
C ILE A 213 12.44 32.69 15.26
N ARG A 214 13.75 32.44 15.24
CA ARG A 214 14.48 31.77 16.32
C ARG A 214 15.44 32.76 16.96
N ALA A 215 15.42 32.91 18.28
CA ALA A 215 16.23 33.94 18.92
C ALA A 215 16.57 33.64 20.38
N ALA A 216 17.64 34.24 20.88
CA ALA A 216 17.80 34.45 22.32
C ALA A 216 16.88 35.59 22.79
N PRO A 217 16.46 35.63 24.07
CA PRO A 217 15.57 36.68 24.59
C PRO A 217 16.09 38.11 24.35
N SER A 218 17.40 38.31 24.47
CA SER A 218 18.07 39.60 24.23
C SER A 218 17.99 40.06 22.77
N SER A 219 18.08 39.11 21.82
CA SER A 219 18.08 39.36 20.38
C SER A 219 16.71 39.78 19.82
N LEU A 220 15.62 39.59 20.56
CA LEU A 220 14.30 40.09 20.13
C LEU A 220 14.24 41.61 20.03
N SER A 221 15.12 42.32 20.74
CA SER A 221 15.21 43.78 20.67
C SER A 221 15.54 44.31 19.27
N TYR A 222 16.23 43.51 18.43
CA TYR A 222 16.53 43.85 17.03
C TYR A 222 15.27 43.91 16.15
N LEU A 223 14.18 43.26 16.58
CA LEU A 223 12.90 43.28 15.88
C LEU A 223 11.95 44.37 16.40
N LYS A 224 12.41 45.32 17.22
CA LYS A 224 11.56 46.39 17.80
C LYS A 224 10.75 47.17 16.76
N SER A 225 11.26 47.32 15.53
CA SER A 225 10.64 48.08 14.45
C SER A 225 9.36 47.43 13.88
N VAL A 226 9.11 46.14 14.16
CA VAL A 226 7.87 45.46 13.74
C VAL A 226 6.64 45.94 14.50
N ALA A 227 6.83 46.59 15.65
CA ALA A 227 5.75 47.01 16.53
C ALA A 227 4.74 47.92 15.81
N GLY A 228 3.51 47.42 15.65
CA GLY A 228 2.42 48.15 15.00
C GLY A 228 2.49 48.18 13.46
N ARG A 229 3.39 47.42 12.83
CA ARG A 229 3.58 47.34 11.38
C ARG A 229 3.26 45.95 10.82
N LEU A 230 2.26 45.25 11.35
CA LEU A 230 1.94 43.87 10.94
C LEU A 230 0.49 43.71 10.40
N PRO A 231 0.08 44.48 9.36
CA PRO A 231 -1.29 44.45 8.87
C PRO A 231 -1.65 43.21 8.04
N LEU A 232 -0.64 42.48 7.53
CA LEU A 232 -0.80 41.30 6.67
C LEU A 232 -0.35 39.99 7.32
N LEU A 233 0.19 40.02 8.54
CA LEU A 233 0.77 38.85 9.18
C LEU A 233 -0.33 37.85 9.55
N GLU A 234 -0.30 36.68 8.94
CA GLU A 234 -1.26 35.59 9.12
C GLU A 234 -0.68 34.46 9.96
N ASN A 235 0.62 34.16 9.79
CA ASN A 235 1.33 33.09 10.47
C ASN A 235 2.56 33.63 11.21
N LEU A 236 2.70 33.29 12.50
CA LEU A 236 3.83 33.71 13.32
C LEU A 236 4.40 32.54 14.11
N SER A 237 5.66 32.25 13.89
CA SER A 237 6.40 31.21 14.56
C SER A 237 7.56 31.87 15.31
N VAL A 238 7.61 31.72 16.63
CA VAL A 238 8.64 32.37 17.47
C VAL A 238 9.17 31.37 18.48
N ASP A 239 10.42 30.99 18.31
CA ASP A 239 11.12 30.06 19.16
C ASP A 239 12.24 30.78 19.92
N ILE A 240 12.20 30.70 21.25
CA ILE A 240 13.15 31.40 22.11
C ILE A 240 13.92 30.37 22.93
N ALA A 241 15.22 30.27 22.66
CA ALA A 241 16.10 29.36 23.40
C ALA A 241 16.11 29.67 24.90
N GLU A 242 16.08 28.61 25.71
CA GLU A 242 16.13 28.71 27.16
C GLU A 242 17.55 29.06 27.62
N GLU A 243 17.74 30.25 28.22
CA GLU A 243 19.01 30.62 28.86
C GLU A 243 18.97 30.22 30.34
N ALA A 244 20.11 29.73 30.86
CA ALA A 244 20.26 29.26 32.25
C ALA A 244 19.93 30.32 33.34
N SER A 245 19.68 31.58 32.98
CA SER A 245 19.27 32.63 33.91
C SER A 245 17.75 32.82 33.84
N ARG A 246 17.03 32.34 34.87
CA ARG A 246 15.59 32.54 35.11
C ARG A 246 15.21 34.00 35.45
N ASN A 247 15.89 34.99 34.87
CA ASN A 247 15.76 36.40 35.27
C ASN A 247 14.98 37.23 34.25
N ASN A 248 13.72 37.53 34.59
CA ASN A 248 13.05 38.84 34.45
C ASN A 248 13.27 39.67 33.15
N SER A 249 13.37 39.04 31.98
CA SER A 249 13.41 39.77 30.71
C SER A 249 12.04 40.40 30.39
N LYS A 250 12.06 41.65 29.90
CA LYS A 250 10.86 42.39 29.51
C LYS A 250 10.17 41.69 28.34
N ARG A 251 8.85 41.42 28.48
CA ARG A 251 8.03 40.87 27.39
C ARG A 251 8.13 41.73 26.13
N PHE A 252 8.51 41.14 25.01
CA PHE A 252 8.48 41.70 23.68
C PHE A 252 7.03 41.90 23.21
N LYS A 253 6.65 43.16 22.97
CA LYS A 253 5.27 43.55 22.59
C LYS A 253 5.11 43.84 21.09
N GLY A 254 6.14 43.58 20.27
CA GLY A 254 6.13 43.91 18.85
C GLY A 254 4.99 43.26 18.06
N PHE A 255 4.63 42.03 18.43
CA PHE A 255 3.57 41.26 17.77
C PHE A 255 2.16 41.52 18.31
N ARG A 256 2.00 42.40 19.30
CA ARG A 256 0.71 42.64 19.97
C ARG A 256 -0.38 43.15 19.03
N ARG A 257 -0.01 43.93 18.01
CA ARG A 257 -0.93 44.54 17.02
C ARG A 257 -0.76 43.88 15.65
N ALA A 258 -1.24 42.65 15.53
CA ALA A 258 -1.28 41.90 14.28
C ALA A 258 -2.74 41.45 13.99
N PRO A 259 -3.57 42.31 13.35
CA PRO A 259 -5.02 42.08 13.25
C PRO A 259 -5.43 40.89 12.37
N LYS A 260 -4.54 40.40 11.50
CA LYS A 260 -4.78 39.23 10.64
C LYS A 260 -4.11 37.95 11.13
N LEU A 261 -3.50 37.97 12.31
CA LEU A 261 -2.78 36.81 12.82
C LEU A 261 -3.78 35.69 13.18
N LEU A 262 -3.66 34.56 12.48
CA LEU A 262 -4.53 33.39 12.63
C LEU A 262 -3.79 32.18 13.21
N SER A 263 -2.49 32.06 12.95
CA SER A 263 -1.68 30.93 13.39
C SER A 263 -0.48 31.40 14.20
N HIS A 264 -0.24 30.77 15.35
CA HIS A 264 0.94 31.01 16.17
C HIS A 264 1.65 29.71 16.57
N SER A 265 2.98 29.71 16.50
CA SER A 265 3.81 28.58 16.96
C SER A 265 4.88 29.05 17.96
N PRO A 266 4.56 29.11 19.27
CA PRO A 266 5.55 29.44 20.29
C PRO A 266 6.51 28.25 20.54
N GLY A 267 7.80 28.54 20.61
CA GLY A 267 8.89 27.63 20.98
C GLY A 267 9.65 28.09 22.23
N GLY A 268 10.13 27.16 23.07
CA GLY A 268 10.90 27.49 24.28
C GLY A 268 10.10 28.37 25.25
N ILE A 269 10.68 29.48 25.70
CA ILE A 269 10.01 30.42 26.64
C ILE A 269 9.17 31.51 25.94
N SER A 270 8.82 31.33 24.67
CA SER A 270 8.16 32.34 23.83
C SER A 270 6.80 32.80 24.34
N ALA A 271 5.96 31.94 24.92
CA ALA A 271 4.64 32.35 25.43
C ALA A 271 4.73 33.37 26.57
N ARG A 272 5.77 33.28 27.42
CA ARG A 272 6.07 34.28 28.44
C ARG A 272 6.61 35.56 27.82
N GLN A 273 7.55 35.42 26.90
CA GLN A 273 8.36 36.53 26.40
C GLN A 273 7.70 37.34 25.29
N CYS A 274 6.77 36.77 24.51
CA CYS A 274 6.13 37.43 23.39
C CYS A 274 4.65 37.70 23.68
N VAL A 275 4.19 38.92 23.38
CA VAL A 275 2.77 39.29 23.46
C VAL A 275 2.15 39.24 22.06
N VAL A 276 1.21 38.32 21.87
CA VAL A 276 0.44 38.12 20.64
C VAL A 276 -1.07 38.21 20.92
N PRO A 277 -1.92 38.51 19.91
CA PRO A 277 -3.37 38.57 20.09
C PRO A 277 -4.00 37.16 20.13
N TRP A 278 -3.91 36.47 21.27
CA TRP A 278 -4.41 35.08 21.44
C TRP A 278 -5.90 34.90 21.10
N ALA A 279 -6.74 35.89 21.42
CA ALA A 279 -8.20 35.78 21.26
C ALA A 279 -8.70 35.54 19.81
N GLN A 280 -7.88 35.82 18.80
CA GLN A 280 -8.20 35.65 17.38
C GLN A 280 -7.44 34.49 16.71
N LEU A 281 -6.62 33.75 17.46
CA LEU A 281 -5.88 32.61 16.91
C LEU A 281 -6.81 31.43 16.65
N ARG A 282 -6.71 30.86 15.45
CA ARG A 282 -7.39 29.63 15.05
C ARG A 282 -6.48 28.42 15.16
N THR A 283 -5.18 28.60 14.95
CA THR A 283 -4.19 27.52 15.00
C THR A 283 -3.09 27.86 15.99
N VAL A 284 -2.80 26.93 16.91
CA VAL A 284 -1.67 27.05 17.84
C VAL A 284 -0.81 25.78 17.76
N VAL A 285 0.50 25.94 17.55
CA VAL A 285 1.47 24.84 17.46
C VAL A 285 2.54 25.01 18.53
N LEU A 286 2.48 24.19 19.58
CA LEU A 286 3.39 24.25 20.72
C LEU A 286 4.64 23.44 20.41
N ARG A 287 5.80 24.09 20.38
CA ARG A 287 7.12 23.48 20.13
C ARG A 287 7.99 23.61 21.37
N ASP A 288 8.67 22.55 21.76
CA ASP A 288 9.76 22.56 22.75
C ASP A 288 9.47 23.46 23.97
N PHE A 289 8.36 23.17 24.67
CA PHE A 289 7.70 24.09 25.59
C PHE A 289 7.60 23.53 27.01
N PHE A 290 7.93 24.32 28.04
CA PHE A 290 8.07 23.86 29.44
C PHE A 290 7.36 24.79 30.44
N ASP A 291 6.05 25.07 30.29
CA ASP A 291 5.45 26.20 31.02
C ASP A 291 3.96 26.10 31.40
N CYS A 292 3.63 26.65 32.57
CA CYS A 292 2.28 26.83 33.11
C CYS A 292 1.56 28.09 32.59
N ASP A 293 2.25 29.13 32.12
CA ASP A 293 1.59 30.36 31.62
C ASP A 293 0.82 30.16 30.32
N LEU A 294 1.06 29.02 29.65
CA LEU A 294 0.33 28.61 28.47
C LEU A 294 -1.16 28.37 28.75
N TYR A 295 -1.52 27.90 29.95
CA TYR A 295 -2.92 27.62 30.30
C TYR A 295 -3.79 28.87 30.18
N GLU A 296 -3.31 30.00 30.71
CA GLU A 296 -4.02 31.28 30.65
C GLU A 296 -4.15 31.78 29.21
N ASN A 297 -3.06 31.70 28.43
CA ASN A 297 -3.03 32.14 27.04
C ASN A 297 -3.93 31.28 26.12
N LEU A 298 -3.96 29.96 26.31
CA LEU A 298 -4.85 29.07 25.58
C LEU A 298 -6.32 29.31 25.96
N ARG A 299 -6.61 29.60 27.24
CA ARG A 299 -7.96 29.93 27.71
C ARG A 299 -8.50 31.22 27.07
N ASP A 300 -7.62 32.18 26.80
CA ASP A 300 -7.98 33.42 26.11
C ASP A 300 -8.35 33.20 24.62
N SER A 301 -8.00 32.05 24.04
CA SER A 301 -8.24 31.72 22.64
C SER A 301 -9.69 31.26 22.42
N LYS A 302 -10.59 32.21 22.13
CA LYS A 302 -12.04 31.96 22.01
C LYS A 302 -12.46 31.26 20.72
N ILE A 303 -11.64 31.32 19.68
CA ILE A 303 -11.93 30.77 18.35
C ILE A 303 -10.89 29.74 17.89
N LEU A 304 -10.16 29.15 18.84
CA LEU A 304 -9.19 28.10 18.58
C LEU A 304 -9.88 26.91 17.92
N ASP A 305 -9.35 26.48 16.78
CA ASP A 305 -9.88 25.39 15.96
C ASP A 305 -8.87 24.22 15.90
N HIS A 306 -7.58 24.53 15.74
CA HIS A 306 -6.51 23.54 15.64
C HIS A 306 -5.44 23.76 16.73
N LEU A 307 -5.16 22.71 17.50
CA LEU A 307 -4.07 22.67 18.49
C LEU A 307 -3.08 21.55 18.14
N VAL A 308 -1.79 21.87 18.08
CA VAL A 308 -0.72 20.91 17.80
C VAL A 308 0.30 20.93 18.94
N LEU A 309 0.66 19.75 19.46
CA LEU A 309 1.75 19.54 20.42
C LEU A 309 2.92 18.86 19.73
N SER A 310 4.14 19.37 19.93
CA SER A 310 5.38 18.84 19.37
C SER A 310 6.24 18.12 20.45
N PRO A 311 7.34 17.43 20.07
CA PRO A 311 7.92 16.31 20.82
C PRO A 311 8.31 16.61 22.27
N GLU A 312 8.85 17.79 22.48
CA GLU A 312 9.59 18.18 23.68
C GLU A 312 8.74 19.07 24.61
N CYS A 313 7.41 19.03 24.49
CA CYS A 313 6.53 19.80 25.38
C CYS A 313 6.34 19.08 26.73
N GLU A 314 6.81 19.67 27.83
CA GLU A 314 6.56 19.17 29.19
C GLU A 314 5.49 19.99 29.90
N PHE A 315 4.57 19.28 30.58
CA PHE A 315 3.53 19.88 31.41
C PHE A 315 3.76 19.48 32.86
N GLU A 316 3.93 20.46 33.75
CA GLU A 316 4.01 20.21 35.19
C GLU A 316 2.69 19.58 35.69
N THR A 317 2.80 18.41 36.32
CA THR A 317 1.69 17.73 36.98
C THR A 317 1.30 18.49 38.25
N GLY A 318 0.10 19.07 38.32
CA GLY A 318 -0.32 19.74 39.57
C GLY A 318 -1.54 20.66 39.53
N PHE A 319 -2.17 20.90 38.39
CA PHE A 319 -3.32 21.82 38.34
C PHE A 319 -4.65 21.08 38.47
N GLY A 320 -5.31 21.27 39.62
CA GLY A 320 -6.54 20.57 40.01
C GLY A 320 -7.83 20.97 39.27
N THR A 321 -7.75 21.79 38.23
CA THR A 321 -8.94 22.18 37.43
C THR A 321 -8.73 21.91 35.95
N VAL A 322 -9.48 20.94 35.43
CA VAL A 322 -9.51 20.58 34.02
C VAL A 322 -10.00 21.78 33.19
N THR A 323 -9.21 22.22 32.21
CA THR A 323 -9.53 23.38 31.38
C THR A 323 -10.23 22.95 30.09
N ALA A 324 -11.40 23.52 29.80
CA ALA A 324 -12.11 23.26 28.54
C ALA A 324 -11.60 24.18 27.42
N LEU A 325 -11.17 23.58 26.31
CA LEU A 325 -10.72 24.26 25.08
C LEU A 325 -11.69 23.99 23.93
N ARG A 326 -11.84 24.95 23.01
CA ARG A 326 -12.80 24.86 21.89
C ARG A 326 -12.27 24.19 20.62
N ALA A 327 -11.03 23.71 20.61
CA ALA A 327 -10.41 23.16 19.40
C ALA A 327 -11.22 21.97 18.85
N SER A 328 -11.47 21.99 17.53
CA SER A 328 -12.08 20.89 16.79
C SER A 328 -11.06 19.82 16.40
N THR A 329 -9.79 20.21 16.31
CA THR A 329 -8.68 19.34 15.92
C THR A 329 -7.56 19.41 16.95
N LEU A 330 -7.15 18.25 17.46
CA LEU A 330 -6.00 18.08 18.33
C LEU A 330 -4.99 17.16 17.66
N THR A 331 -3.75 17.62 17.51
CA THR A 331 -2.61 16.82 17.05
C THR A 331 -1.56 16.76 18.13
N ILE A 332 -1.12 15.55 18.48
CA ILE A 332 -0.12 15.28 19.50
C ILE A 332 1.02 14.53 18.83
N GLN A 333 2.17 15.17 18.72
CA GLN A 333 3.42 14.55 18.28
C GLN A 333 4.37 14.61 19.46
N SER A 334 4.41 13.58 20.30
CA SER A 334 5.10 13.67 21.59
C SER A 334 5.70 12.35 22.07
N LEU A 335 6.56 12.46 23.08
CA LEU A 335 7.10 11.31 23.80
C LEU A 335 6.04 10.76 24.77
N PRO A 336 5.92 9.43 24.97
CA PRO A 336 4.82 8.84 25.74
C PRO A 336 4.65 9.39 27.17
N ARG A 337 5.76 9.73 27.84
CA ARG A 337 5.73 10.26 29.22
C ARG A 337 5.06 11.62 29.34
N LEU A 338 5.15 12.45 28.30
CA LEU A 338 4.71 13.84 28.31
C LEU A 338 3.23 13.98 27.93
N VAL A 339 2.69 12.96 27.25
CA VAL A 339 1.30 12.90 26.83
C VAL A 339 0.34 12.77 28.02
N SER A 340 0.70 12.00 29.06
CA SER A 340 -0.21 11.71 30.18
C SER A 340 -0.66 12.96 30.94
N SER A 341 0.27 13.85 31.26
CA SER A 341 -0.01 15.08 32.01
C SER A 341 -0.94 16.02 31.23
N PHE A 342 -0.74 16.11 29.91
CA PHE A 342 -1.60 16.90 29.04
C PHE A 342 -3.01 16.32 28.94
N LEU A 343 -3.13 15.02 28.65
CA LEU A 343 -4.43 14.36 28.47
C LEU A 343 -5.33 14.45 29.72
N GLN A 344 -4.74 14.52 30.91
CA GLN A 344 -5.48 14.67 32.16
C GLN A 344 -5.91 16.12 32.47
N GLY A 345 -5.21 17.12 31.92
CA GLY A 345 -5.39 18.53 32.25
C GLY A 345 -6.45 19.28 31.43
N PHE A 346 -6.89 18.71 30.30
CA PHE A 346 -7.75 19.41 29.34
C PHE A 346 -9.02 18.63 28.98
N ARG A 347 -10.06 19.37 28.56
CA ARG A 347 -11.28 18.86 27.92
C ARG A 347 -11.49 19.55 26.59
N PHE A 348 -11.98 18.82 25.61
CA PHE A 348 -12.24 19.34 24.26
C PHE A 348 -13.68 19.01 23.82
N PRO A 349 -14.69 19.75 24.30
CA PRO A 349 -16.10 19.46 24.01
C PRO A 349 -16.49 19.52 22.53
N PHE A 350 -15.69 20.17 21.69
CA PHE A 350 -15.95 20.30 20.26
C PHE A 350 -15.00 19.46 19.40
N LEU A 351 -14.23 18.54 20.00
CA LEU A 351 -13.23 17.76 19.30
C LEU A 351 -13.86 16.81 18.28
N THR A 352 -13.59 17.06 17.00
CA THR A 352 -14.00 16.19 15.90
C THR A 352 -12.84 15.36 15.35
N SER A 353 -11.60 15.80 15.52
CA SER A 353 -10.42 15.13 14.98
C SER A 353 -9.28 15.05 15.99
N LEU A 354 -8.80 13.84 16.25
CA LEU A 354 -7.69 13.55 17.15
C LEU A 354 -6.58 12.80 16.40
N ASN A 355 -5.36 13.35 16.41
CA ASN A 355 -4.19 12.74 15.80
C ASN A 355 -3.08 12.59 16.85
N ILE A 356 -2.61 11.37 17.07
CA ILE A 356 -1.54 11.07 18.02
C ILE A 356 -0.43 10.33 17.26
N SER A 357 0.79 10.86 17.35
CA SER A 357 1.99 10.26 16.78
C SER A 357 3.09 10.20 17.86
N ILE A 358 3.64 9.01 18.09
CA ILE A 358 4.76 8.83 19.02
C ILE A 358 6.07 8.78 18.22
N LEU A 359 7.12 9.41 18.77
CA LEU A 359 8.40 9.62 18.07
C LEU A 359 9.54 8.70 18.55
N ASP A 360 9.48 8.19 19.78
CA ASP A 360 10.50 7.28 20.34
C ASP A 360 10.24 5.83 19.91
N THR A 361 11.26 5.19 19.33
CA THR A 361 11.23 3.80 18.87
C THR A 361 12.28 2.93 19.55
N GLU A 362 13.13 3.47 20.43
CA GLU A 362 14.25 2.72 21.03
C GLU A 362 13.92 2.10 22.39
N ASN A 363 12.92 2.62 23.12
CA ASN A 363 12.43 2.01 24.36
C ASN A 363 10.89 2.06 24.45
N PRO A 364 10.18 0.96 24.14
CA PRO A 364 8.73 0.87 24.31
C PRO A 364 8.36 1.11 25.77
N ARG A 365 7.86 2.30 26.08
CA ARG A 365 7.08 2.50 27.30
C ARG A 365 5.61 2.31 26.95
N PRO A 366 4.81 1.73 27.85
CA PRO A 366 3.37 1.60 27.62
C PRO A 366 2.76 2.99 27.43
N PHE A 367 1.95 3.12 26.39
CA PHE A 367 1.17 4.34 26.16
C PHE A 367 0.11 4.49 27.28
N PRO A 368 -0.13 5.70 27.82
CA PRO A 368 -1.10 5.91 28.90
C PRO A 368 -2.55 5.88 28.36
N THR A 369 -3.04 4.69 27.97
CA THR A 369 -4.38 4.52 27.39
C THR A 369 -5.49 5.01 28.33
N ASP A 370 -5.33 4.83 29.65
CA ASP A 370 -6.28 5.34 30.64
C ASP A 370 -6.47 6.85 30.56
N SER A 371 -5.39 7.60 30.29
CA SER A 371 -5.46 9.06 30.16
C SER A 371 -6.17 9.47 28.87
N LEU A 372 -6.00 8.70 27.79
CA LEU A 372 -6.75 8.90 26.54
C LEU A 372 -8.24 8.61 26.74
N MET A 373 -8.58 7.52 27.41
CA MET A 373 -9.95 7.17 27.75
C MET A 373 -10.61 8.26 28.62
N LEU A 374 -9.90 8.75 29.64
CA LEU A 374 -10.36 9.86 30.47
C LEU A 374 -10.61 11.13 29.66
N LEU A 375 -9.72 11.48 28.73
CA LEU A 375 -9.92 12.64 27.84
C LEU A 375 -11.21 12.49 27.02
N LEU A 376 -11.41 11.34 26.37
CA LEU A 376 -12.57 11.09 25.50
C LEU A 376 -13.87 11.10 26.30
N GLN A 377 -13.88 10.47 27.47
CA GLN A 377 -15.04 10.43 28.36
C GLN A 377 -15.37 11.81 28.94
N GLN A 378 -14.37 12.55 29.41
CA GLN A 378 -14.59 13.86 30.02
C GLN A 378 -14.91 14.98 29.02
N SER A 379 -14.49 14.80 27.77
CA SER A 379 -14.75 15.79 26.72
C SER A 379 -16.17 15.68 26.17
N GLU A 380 -16.85 14.54 26.31
CA GLU A 380 -18.21 14.30 25.76
C GLU A 380 -18.31 14.68 24.26
N CYS A 381 -17.22 14.51 23.52
CA CYS A 381 -17.10 14.96 22.14
C CYS A 381 -17.57 13.90 21.12
N GLU A 382 -18.17 14.33 20.02
CA GLU A 382 -18.48 13.46 18.88
C GLU A 382 -17.26 13.30 17.96
N LEU A 383 -16.29 12.50 18.38
CA LEU A 383 -15.08 12.29 17.60
C LEU A 383 -15.38 11.60 16.26
N GLN A 384 -14.99 12.25 15.15
CA GLN A 384 -15.22 11.77 13.79
C GLN A 384 -13.95 11.21 13.14
N HIS A 385 -12.78 11.74 13.49
CA HIS A 385 -11.51 11.33 12.89
C HIS A 385 -10.50 10.97 13.98
N LEU A 386 -9.96 9.75 13.92
CA LEU A 386 -8.92 9.27 14.84
C LEU A 386 -7.72 8.77 14.03
N VAL A 387 -6.54 9.34 14.31
CA VAL A 387 -5.27 8.94 13.71
C VAL A 387 -4.29 8.58 14.81
N LEU A 388 -3.77 7.36 14.78
CA LEU A 388 -2.79 6.82 15.72
C LEU A 388 -1.57 6.35 14.92
N LYS A 389 -0.41 6.96 15.15
CA LYS A 389 0.86 6.60 14.47
C LYS A 389 1.93 6.23 15.47
N LYS A 390 2.50 5.03 15.31
CA LYS A 390 3.52 4.44 16.19
C LYS A 390 3.09 4.40 17.66
N VAL A 391 1.78 4.32 17.95
CA VAL A 391 1.26 4.34 19.32
C VAL A 391 1.15 2.90 19.84
N PRO A 392 1.89 2.51 20.89
CA PRO A 392 1.86 1.14 21.40
C PRO A 392 0.65 0.93 22.32
N ILE A 393 -0.49 0.56 21.74
CA ILE A 393 -1.74 0.27 22.46
C ILE A 393 -2.07 -1.22 22.31
N PRO A 394 -2.41 -1.95 23.38
CA PRO A 394 -2.92 -3.31 23.28
C PRO A 394 -4.29 -3.40 22.57
N CYS A 395 -4.58 -4.52 21.91
CA CYS A 395 -5.86 -4.77 21.22
C CYS A 395 -7.10 -4.47 22.09
N GLY A 396 -7.17 -5.02 23.31
CA GLY A 396 -8.32 -4.82 24.21
C GLY A 396 -8.56 -3.35 24.57
N ASP A 397 -7.49 -2.60 24.78
CA ASP A 397 -7.56 -1.17 25.09
C ASP A 397 -8.02 -0.36 23.89
N MET A 398 -7.56 -0.71 22.68
CA MET A 398 -8.01 -0.06 21.45
C MET A 398 -9.50 -0.30 21.20
N ILE A 399 -10.00 -1.50 21.49
CA ILE A 399 -11.44 -1.80 21.43
C ILE A 399 -12.23 -0.91 22.39
N ASN A 400 -11.72 -0.68 23.60
CA ASN A 400 -12.33 0.23 24.57
C ASN A 400 -12.37 1.68 24.06
N VAL A 401 -11.30 2.15 23.40
CA VAL A 401 -11.27 3.48 22.74
C VAL A 401 -12.34 3.59 21.66
N LEU A 402 -12.53 2.55 20.83
CA LEU A 402 -13.55 2.53 19.79
C LEU A 402 -14.97 2.52 20.38
N ASN A 403 -15.19 1.83 21.50
CA ASN A 403 -16.49 1.79 22.19
C ASN A 403 -16.96 3.17 22.69
N VAL A 404 -16.03 4.02 23.11
CA VAL A 404 -16.34 5.39 23.55
C VAL A 404 -16.35 6.41 22.40
N THR A 405 -16.12 5.98 21.16
CA THR A 405 -16.11 6.84 19.96
C THR A 405 -17.08 6.36 18.86
N PRO A 406 -18.39 6.21 19.13
CA PRO A 406 -19.37 5.68 18.18
C PRO A 406 -19.66 6.60 16.97
N ALA A 407 -19.21 7.86 17.00
CA ALA A 407 -19.42 8.82 15.92
C ALA A 407 -18.33 8.75 14.81
N LEU A 408 -17.40 7.80 14.90
CA LEU A 408 -16.20 7.76 14.07
C LEU A 408 -16.52 7.55 12.58
N VAL A 409 -15.96 8.43 11.75
CA VAL A 409 -16.05 8.43 10.28
C VAL A 409 -14.72 8.04 9.64
N SER A 410 -13.58 8.34 10.27
CA SER A 410 -12.26 7.92 9.79
C SER A 410 -11.41 7.36 10.91
N LEU A 411 -10.77 6.23 10.65
CA LEU A 411 -9.81 5.60 11.55
C LEU A 411 -8.50 5.33 10.79
N THR A 412 -7.38 5.82 11.32
CA THR A 412 -6.04 5.52 10.81
C THR A 412 -5.19 4.98 11.95
N ILE A 413 -4.59 3.80 11.77
CA ILE A 413 -3.70 3.16 12.73
C ILE A 413 -2.43 2.74 11.99
N HIS A 414 -1.29 3.32 12.36
CA HIS A 414 0.02 2.92 11.88
C HIS A 414 0.83 2.37 13.04
N GLU A 415 1.20 1.10 12.99
CA GLU A 415 2.02 0.45 14.01
C GLU A 415 3.53 0.66 13.78
N PRO A 416 4.34 0.62 14.85
CA PRO A 416 5.78 0.70 14.71
C PRO A 416 6.36 -0.54 14.01
N ALA A 417 7.42 -0.34 13.23
CA ALA A 417 7.98 -1.39 12.37
C ALA A 417 8.70 -2.55 13.10
N SER A 418 8.89 -2.47 14.42
CA SER A 418 9.78 -3.36 15.18
C SER A 418 9.04 -4.57 15.79
N PRO A 419 9.42 -5.82 15.43
CA PRO A 419 8.62 -7.02 15.73
C PRO A 419 8.84 -7.68 17.10
N GLN A 420 9.70 -7.15 18.00
CA GLN A 420 10.16 -7.92 19.18
C GLN A 420 9.93 -7.27 20.55
N SER A 421 9.34 -6.07 20.66
CA SER A 421 9.21 -5.40 21.97
C SER A 421 7.96 -4.53 22.17
N TYR A 422 7.06 -4.45 21.19
CA TYR A 422 5.89 -3.56 21.25
C TYR A 422 4.58 -4.34 21.40
N THR A 423 3.63 -3.80 22.17
CA THR A 423 2.24 -4.27 22.17
C THR A 423 1.53 -3.79 20.90
N HIS A 424 1.03 -4.76 20.13
CA HIS A 424 0.32 -4.55 18.86
C HIS A 424 -1.20 -4.51 19.08
N CYS A 425 -1.90 -3.59 18.40
CA CYS A 425 -3.36 -3.48 18.41
C CYS A 425 -4.01 -4.17 17.21
N ILE A 426 -3.35 -4.24 16.05
CA ILE A 426 -3.86 -4.86 14.83
C ILE A 426 -3.67 -6.38 14.93
N THR A 427 -4.60 -7.02 15.65
CA THR A 427 -4.65 -8.48 15.84
C THR A 427 -5.88 -9.09 15.16
N ASN A 428 -5.97 -10.42 15.10
CA ASN A 428 -7.19 -11.11 14.63
C ASN A 428 -8.43 -10.75 15.45
N GLU A 429 -8.27 -10.57 16.75
CA GLU A 429 -9.37 -10.14 17.63
C GLU A 429 -9.84 -8.73 17.24
N PHE A 430 -8.92 -7.80 16.99
CA PHE A 430 -9.24 -6.46 16.54
C PHE A 430 -9.91 -6.45 15.16
N LEU A 431 -9.38 -7.19 14.19
CA LEU A 431 -9.98 -7.31 12.87
C LEU A 431 -11.38 -7.91 12.93
N ARG A 432 -11.60 -8.95 13.74
CA ARG A 432 -12.94 -9.52 13.99
C ARG A 432 -13.88 -8.54 14.67
N TYR A 433 -13.39 -7.76 15.63
CA TYR A 433 -14.17 -6.71 16.25
C TYR A 433 -14.66 -5.69 15.22
N LEU A 434 -13.81 -5.31 14.26
CA LEU A 434 -14.19 -4.46 13.13
C LEU A 434 -15.24 -5.10 12.20
N MET A 435 -15.42 -6.43 12.22
CA MET A 435 -16.47 -7.12 11.44
C MET A 435 -17.84 -7.13 12.14
N VAL A 436 -17.84 -7.27 13.48
CA VAL A 436 -19.02 -7.77 14.22
C VAL A 436 -19.91 -6.67 14.84
N TYR A 437 -19.55 -5.38 14.86
CA TYR A 437 -20.28 -4.41 15.72
C TYR A 437 -20.94 -3.17 15.06
N PRO A 438 -22.07 -2.65 15.61
CA PRO A 438 -22.75 -1.41 15.16
C PRO A 438 -21.98 -0.10 15.40
N VAL A 439 -20.97 -0.10 16.28
CA VAL A 439 -20.29 1.12 16.77
C VAL A 439 -19.52 1.86 15.67
N LEU A 440 -19.26 1.21 14.54
CA LEU A 440 -18.52 1.78 13.39
C LEU A 440 -19.35 1.81 12.10
N LEU A 441 -20.69 1.85 12.19
CA LEU A 441 -21.57 2.00 11.03
C LEU A 441 -21.32 3.31 10.26
N LYS A 442 -20.86 4.35 10.95
CA LYS A 442 -20.55 5.66 10.36
C LYS A 442 -19.14 5.74 9.75
N LEU A 443 -18.31 4.72 9.96
CA LEU A 443 -16.96 4.69 9.41
C LEU A 443 -17.07 4.78 7.87
N LYS A 444 -16.21 5.57 7.26
CA LYS A 444 -16.09 5.78 5.81
C LYS A 444 -14.66 5.62 5.34
N SER A 445 -13.67 5.76 6.23
CA SER A 445 -12.27 5.64 5.89
C SER A 445 -11.58 4.81 6.95
N LEU A 446 -10.85 3.78 6.52
CA LEU A 446 -10.08 2.91 7.39
C LEU A 446 -8.67 2.74 6.80
N GLU A 447 -7.66 3.18 7.52
CA GLU A 447 -6.27 2.99 7.14
C GLU A 447 -5.53 2.21 8.23
N LEU A 448 -4.97 1.06 7.88
CA LEU A 448 -4.25 0.18 8.80
C LEU A 448 -2.87 -0.12 8.21
N VAL A 449 -1.82 0.14 8.97
CA VAL A 449 -0.42 -0.06 8.56
C VAL A 449 0.32 -0.80 9.67
N TRP A 450 0.99 -1.90 9.35
CA TRP A 450 1.79 -2.70 10.30
C TRP A 450 2.89 -3.46 9.57
N SER A 451 3.82 -4.10 10.29
CA SER A 451 5.07 -4.65 9.71
C SER A 451 5.36 -6.12 10.04
N TYR A 452 4.38 -6.85 10.54
CA TYR A 452 4.47 -8.28 10.87
C TYR A 452 3.44 -9.07 10.06
N ASP A 453 3.65 -10.39 9.95
CA ASP A 453 2.74 -11.29 9.24
C ASP A 453 1.33 -11.16 9.82
N ALA A 454 0.45 -10.49 9.09
CA ALA A 454 -0.96 -10.49 9.40
C ALA A 454 -1.67 -11.51 8.54
N TYR A 455 -2.71 -12.06 9.14
CA TYR A 455 -3.55 -13.11 8.59
C TYR A 455 -4.41 -12.53 7.47
N GLU A 456 -4.00 -12.74 6.22
CA GLU A 456 -4.65 -12.24 5.00
C GLU A 456 -6.17 -12.55 4.99
N GLU A 457 -6.57 -13.75 5.45
CA GLU A 457 -7.96 -14.18 5.57
C GLU A 457 -8.83 -13.21 6.39
N CYS A 458 -8.39 -12.81 7.58
CA CYS A 458 -9.18 -11.93 8.46
C CYS A 458 -9.31 -10.50 7.89
N ILE A 459 -8.36 -10.07 7.06
CA ILE A 459 -8.39 -8.77 6.39
C ILE A 459 -9.40 -8.82 5.24
N ILE A 460 -9.37 -9.89 4.44
CA ILE A 460 -10.31 -10.12 3.34
C ILE A 460 -11.73 -10.20 3.89
N ASP A 461 -11.98 -11.04 4.90
CA ASP A 461 -13.29 -11.17 5.55
C ASP A 461 -13.81 -9.82 6.09
N MET A 462 -12.91 -9.00 6.67
CA MET A 462 -13.26 -7.70 7.20
C MET A 462 -13.62 -6.69 6.11
N VAL A 463 -12.90 -6.71 4.99
CA VAL A 463 -13.20 -5.88 3.82
C VAL A 463 -14.50 -6.33 3.16
N GLU A 464 -14.66 -7.63 2.90
CA GLU A 464 -15.84 -8.21 2.24
C GLU A 464 -17.12 -7.97 3.06
N SER A 465 -17.09 -8.25 4.36
CA SER A 465 -18.26 -8.03 5.24
C SER A 465 -18.72 -6.58 5.31
N ARG A 466 -17.83 -5.61 5.06
CA ARG A 466 -18.17 -4.17 5.02
C ARG A 466 -18.62 -3.71 3.64
N VAL A 467 -18.00 -4.21 2.58
CA VAL A 467 -18.41 -3.94 1.20
C VAL A 467 -19.82 -4.49 0.94
N MET A 468 -20.12 -5.72 1.37
CA MET A 468 -21.44 -6.33 1.21
C MET A 468 -22.56 -5.57 1.96
N LYS A 469 -22.27 -5.01 3.14
CA LYS A 469 -23.24 -4.17 3.88
C LYS A 469 -23.53 -2.84 3.19
N LEU A 470 -22.58 -2.27 2.44
CA LEU A 470 -22.81 -1.06 1.63
C LEU A 470 -23.75 -1.34 0.44
N PHE A 471 -23.70 -2.54 -0.13
CA PHE A 471 -24.62 -2.97 -1.20
C PHE A 471 -26.05 -3.22 -0.69
N ALA A 472 -26.21 -3.75 0.53
CA ALA A 472 -27.52 -4.03 1.12
C ALA A 472 -28.36 -2.76 1.42
N TYR A 473 -27.74 -1.60 1.60
CA TYR A 473 -28.44 -0.33 1.85
C TYR A 473 -28.71 0.50 0.58
N GLY A 474 -28.11 0.16 -0.56
CA GLY A 474 -28.36 0.78 -1.86
C GLY A 474 -29.50 0.11 -2.60
N GLY A 475 -30.74 0.39 -2.17
CA GLY A 475 -31.96 -0.20 -2.75
C GLY A 475 -32.05 -0.09 -4.28
N ALA A 476 -32.77 -1.06 -4.86
CA ALA A 476 -33.02 -1.26 -6.28
C ALA A 476 -33.44 0.01 -7.05
N GLN A 477 -32.47 0.75 -7.59
CA GLN A 477 -32.59 1.65 -8.75
C GLN A 477 -31.23 2.36 -9.02
N ALA A 478 -30.23 1.59 -9.45
CA ALA A 478 -28.94 2.15 -9.87
C ALA A 478 -28.60 1.65 -11.28
N ASN A 479 -29.01 2.38 -12.31
CA ASN A 479 -28.65 2.11 -13.71
C ASN A 479 -27.12 2.16 -13.91
N GLU A 480 -26.60 1.42 -14.89
CA GLU A 480 -25.16 1.20 -15.20
C GLU A 480 -24.28 2.47 -15.25
N LEU A 481 -24.83 3.65 -15.54
CA LEU A 481 -24.10 4.93 -15.51
C LEU A 481 -23.85 5.48 -14.09
N SER A 482 -24.63 5.05 -13.11
CA SER A 482 -24.45 5.43 -11.70
C SER A 482 -23.35 4.60 -11.00
N GLN A 483 -23.09 3.36 -11.42
CA GLN A 483 -22.00 2.54 -10.86
C GLN A 483 -20.61 3.18 -11.03
N LYS A 484 -20.35 3.87 -12.15
CA LYS A 484 -19.10 4.63 -12.35
C LYS A 484 -19.00 5.91 -11.51
N ALA A 485 -20.13 6.51 -11.13
CA ALA A 485 -20.17 7.73 -10.32
C ALA A 485 -20.18 7.44 -8.81
N TRP A 486 -20.64 6.26 -8.37
CA TRP A 486 -20.58 5.83 -6.98
C TRP A 486 -19.17 5.36 -6.57
N ILE A 487 -18.37 4.85 -7.52
CA ILE A 487 -16.97 4.47 -7.30
C ILE A 487 -16.09 5.66 -6.83
N THR A 488 -16.55 6.90 -7.05
CA THR A 488 -15.82 8.11 -6.63
C THR A 488 -16.19 8.63 -5.24
N ASN A 489 -17.21 8.07 -4.56
CA ASN A 489 -17.57 8.41 -3.17
C ASN A 489 -17.35 7.23 -2.19
N ILE A 490 -16.39 6.35 -2.52
CA ILE A 490 -16.17 5.05 -1.87
C ILE A 490 -15.56 5.16 -0.47
N PHE A 491 -16.03 4.28 0.41
CA PHE A 491 -15.38 3.92 1.67
C PHE A 491 -13.94 3.44 1.40
N VAL A 492 -12.91 4.25 1.72
CA VAL A 492 -11.51 3.94 1.38
C VAL A 492 -10.91 3.05 2.48
N VAL A 493 -10.68 1.77 2.17
CA VAL A 493 -9.82 0.92 3.00
C VAL A 493 -8.41 0.93 2.42
N ARG A 494 -7.45 1.43 3.20
CA ARG A 494 -6.03 1.41 2.85
C ARG A 494 -5.28 0.53 3.84
N VAL A 495 -4.96 -0.68 3.43
CA VAL A 495 -4.13 -1.63 4.18
C VAL A 495 -2.72 -1.59 3.59
N ILE A 496 -1.71 -1.25 4.39
CA ILE A 496 -0.30 -1.23 3.96
C ILE A 496 0.48 -2.19 4.85
N LEU A 497 0.89 -3.33 4.29
CA LEU A 497 1.82 -4.25 4.91
C LEU A 497 3.25 -3.74 4.65
N THR A 498 3.93 -3.28 5.70
CA THR A 498 5.37 -2.93 5.64
C THR A 498 6.19 -4.20 5.90
N VAL A 499 6.25 -5.08 4.90
CA VAL A 499 7.39 -5.99 4.79
C VAL A 499 8.60 -5.12 4.45
N ASP A 500 9.78 -5.42 4.98
CA ASP A 500 11.02 -4.67 4.81
C ASP A 500 11.57 -4.72 3.36
N ILE A 501 10.72 -4.44 2.36
CA ILE A 501 11.01 -4.13 0.96
C ILE A 501 9.89 -3.18 0.46
N MET A 502 10.16 -1.88 0.46
CA MET A 502 9.67 -0.86 -0.50
C MET A 502 8.27 -1.08 -1.14
N VAL A 503 7.16 -0.78 -0.44
CA VAL A 503 5.82 -0.64 -1.06
C VAL A 503 5.07 0.60 -0.54
N VAL A 504 5.50 1.79 -0.98
CA VAL A 504 4.60 2.94 -1.16
C VAL A 504 5.03 3.67 -2.43
N ALA A 505 4.32 3.37 -3.53
CA ALA A 505 4.08 4.21 -4.73
C ALA A 505 4.11 3.38 -6.04
N THR A 506 3.09 2.56 -6.29
CA THR A 506 2.74 2.15 -7.67
C THR A 506 1.25 1.75 -7.78
N CYS A 507 0.35 2.73 -7.71
CA CYS A 507 -0.87 2.69 -8.55
C CYS A 507 -0.60 3.19 -9.98
N THR A 508 0.68 3.35 -10.34
CA THR A 508 1.15 3.52 -11.70
C THR A 508 2.08 2.34 -12.01
N SER A 509 1.67 1.53 -12.99
CA SER A 509 2.38 0.36 -13.56
C SER A 509 2.71 -0.80 -12.61
N ARG A 510 1.79 -1.77 -12.45
CA ARG A 510 2.22 -3.17 -12.47
C ARG A 510 2.69 -3.45 -13.89
N ALA A 511 3.99 -3.37 -14.11
CA ALA A 511 4.60 -4.18 -15.15
C ALA A 511 4.44 -5.64 -14.71
N ASN A 512 3.90 -6.46 -15.61
CA ASN A 512 3.72 -7.90 -15.46
C ASN A 512 5.02 -8.58 -14.98
N SER A 513 5.12 -8.95 -13.71
CA SER A 513 6.00 -10.04 -13.31
C SER A 513 5.19 -11.33 -13.49
N ILE A 514 5.44 -12.02 -14.59
CA ILE A 514 4.89 -13.35 -14.87
C ILE A 514 5.33 -14.27 -13.72
N PRO A 515 4.42 -15.02 -13.06
CA PRO A 515 4.81 -15.94 -11.99
C PRO A 515 5.81 -16.96 -12.54
N THR A 516 6.79 -17.35 -11.72
CA THR A 516 7.70 -18.44 -12.11
C THR A 516 6.88 -19.70 -12.35
N ILE A 517 7.00 -20.27 -13.55
CA ILE A 517 6.27 -21.47 -13.95
C ILE A 517 7.21 -22.67 -13.80
N LEU A 518 6.82 -23.64 -12.98
CA LEU A 518 7.53 -24.91 -12.84
C LEU A 518 7.03 -25.95 -13.87
N PRO A 519 7.88 -26.95 -14.22
CA PRO A 519 7.53 -27.96 -15.22
C PRO A 519 6.30 -28.81 -14.86
N SER A 520 5.59 -29.29 -15.88
CA SER A 520 4.46 -30.22 -15.78
C SER A 520 4.85 -31.64 -16.17
N LEU A 521 3.90 -32.59 -16.18
CA LEU A 521 4.15 -33.97 -16.62
C LEU A 521 4.73 -34.09 -18.03
N ALA A 522 4.55 -33.08 -18.90
CA ALA A 522 5.12 -33.05 -20.24
C ALA A 522 6.66 -33.18 -20.24
N THR A 523 7.33 -32.87 -19.12
CA THR A 523 8.78 -32.97 -18.98
C THR A 523 9.25 -34.26 -18.30
N VAL A 524 8.36 -35.20 -17.98
CA VAL A 524 8.67 -36.43 -17.22
C VAL A 524 8.44 -37.67 -18.10
N PRO A 525 9.48 -38.26 -18.70
CA PRO A 525 9.34 -39.38 -19.65
C PRO A 525 8.62 -40.61 -19.09
N GLN A 526 8.77 -40.88 -17.79
CA GLN A 526 8.11 -42.00 -17.09
C GLN A 526 6.59 -41.86 -17.09
N ALA A 527 6.07 -40.64 -17.07
CA ALA A 527 4.64 -40.37 -17.07
C ALA A 527 3.97 -40.84 -18.37
N SER A 528 4.66 -40.72 -19.50
CA SER A 528 4.12 -41.09 -20.82
C SER A 528 3.82 -42.59 -20.96
N ALA A 529 4.42 -43.46 -20.14
CA ALA A 529 4.13 -44.90 -20.17
C ALA A 529 2.81 -45.25 -19.48
N VAL A 530 2.34 -44.39 -18.56
CA VAL A 530 1.19 -44.64 -17.67
C VAL A 530 0.01 -43.77 -18.06
N TYR A 531 0.27 -42.48 -18.27
CA TYR A 531 -0.70 -41.47 -18.63
C TYR A 531 -0.16 -40.64 -19.80
N PRO A 532 -0.11 -41.16 -21.04
CA PRO A 532 0.37 -40.42 -22.20
C PRO A 532 -0.51 -39.18 -22.48
N GLU A 533 0.05 -38.16 -23.15
CA GLU A 533 -0.70 -36.93 -23.46
C GLU A 533 -1.98 -37.21 -24.27
N ASP A 534 -1.96 -38.21 -25.15
CA ASP A 534 -3.09 -38.67 -25.96
C ASP A 534 -3.96 -39.73 -25.28
N PHE A 535 -3.83 -39.93 -23.96
CA PHE A 535 -4.68 -40.84 -23.18
C PHE A 535 -6.16 -40.61 -23.44
N TYR A 536 -6.57 -39.34 -23.56
CA TYR A 536 -7.84 -38.98 -24.18
C TYR A 536 -7.60 -38.38 -25.56
N THR A 537 -8.48 -38.68 -26.51
CA THR A 537 -8.48 -38.06 -27.83
C THR A 537 -8.89 -36.59 -27.76
N GLY A 538 -8.42 -35.77 -28.72
CA GLY A 538 -8.79 -34.35 -28.78
C GLY A 538 -8.16 -33.46 -27.71
N GLY A 539 -6.99 -33.84 -27.19
CA GLY A 539 -6.22 -33.04 -26.23
C GLY A 539 -5.56 -31.82 -26.86
N SER A 540 -5.56 -30.69 -26.14
CA SER A 540 -4.92 -29.43 -26.54
C SER A 540 -4.45 -28.64 -25.32
N TYR A 541 -3.71 -27.56 -25.56
CA TYR A 541 -3.26 -26.61 -24.53
C TYR A 541 -3.90 -25.25 -24.76
N ALA A 542 -4.34 -24.62 -23.66
CA ALA A 542 -4.75 -23.22 -23.63
C ALA A 542 -3.63 -22.38 -23.00
N GLU A 543 -3.15 -21.36 -23.73
CA GLU A 543 -2.22 -20.36 -23.22
C GLU A 543 -3.00 -19.33 -22.39
N LEU A 544 -2.99 -19.48 -21.06
CA LEU A 544 -3.70 -18.62 -20.13
C LEU A 544 -2.70 -17.74 -19.32
N PRO A 545 -3.14 -16.63 -18.72
CA PRO A 545 -2.25 -15.68 -18.02
C PRO A 545 -1.34 -16.27 -16.93
N TYR A 546 -1.74 -17.38 -16.30
CA TYR A 546 -0.97 -18.04 -15.23
C TYR A 546 -0.11 -19.22 -15.73
N GLY A 547 -0.17 -19.54 -17.02
CA GLY A 547 0.55 -20.68 -17.62
C GLY A 547 -0.36 -21.54 -18.48
N ARG A 548 0.22 -22.55 -19.12
CA ARG A 548 -0.51 -23.46 -20.01
C ARG A 548 -1.43 -24.37 -19.22
N THR A 549 -2.67 -24.45 -19.65
CA THR A 549 -3.65 -25.42 -19.15
C THR A 549 -3.86 -26.52 -20.17
N ARG A 550 -3.63 -27.77 -19.77
CA ARG A 550 -4.00 -28.94 -20.58
C ARG A 550 -5.50 -29.17 -20.48
N TYR A 551 -6.15 -29.41 -21.61
CA TYR A 551 -7.55 -29.82 -21.66
C TYR A 551 -7.83 -30.84 -22.77
N TRP A 552 -8.97 -31.53 -22.66
CA TRP A 552 -9.49 -32.47 -23.65
C TRP A 552 -10.98 -32.24 -23.86
N LEU A 553 -11.43 -32.44 -25.10
CA LEU A 553 -12.83 -32.31 -25.49
C LEU A 553 -13.35 -33.58 -26.13
N LEU A 554 -14.25 -34.29 -25.44
CA LEU A 554 -14.84 -35.55 -25.89
C LEU A 554 -16.32 -35.35 -26.25
N GLY A 555 -16.84 -36.25 -27.08
CA GLY A 555 -18.25 -36.24 -27.49
C GLY A 555 -18.57 -35.21 -28.57
N PRO A 556 -19.84 -35.13 -29.01
CA PRO A 556 -20.26 -34.32 -30.15
C PRO A 556 -20.17 -32.81 -29.89
N GLU A 557 -19.75 -32.02 -30.89
CA GLU A 557 -19.63 -30.55 -30.76
C GLU A 557 -20.94 -29.85 -30.38
N THR A 558 -22.08 -30.41 -30.77
CA THR A 558 -23.43 -29.92 -30.44
C THR A 558 -23.95 -30.40 -29.09
N GLY A 559 -23.23 -31.32 -28.43
CA GLY A 559 -23.61 -31.86 -27.14
C GLY A 559 -23.69 -30.77 -26.06
N ARG A 560 -24.57 -30.98 -25.07
CA ARG A 560 -24.68 -30.11 -23.89
C ARG A 560 -23.35 -30.14 -23.12
N LYS A 561 -22.92 -28.98 -22.63
CA LYS A 561 -21.57 -28.78 -22.09
C LYS A 561 -21.47 -29.29 -20.67
N VAL A 562 -20.50 -30.17 -20.42
CA VAL A 562 -20.18 -30.71 -19.09
C VAL A 562 -18.71 -30.51 -18.83
N VAL A 563 -18.33 -30.01 -17.66
CA VAL A 563 -16.94 -29.86 -17.23
C VAL A 563 -16.66 -30.77 -16.05
N LEU A 564 -15.63 -31.60 -16.19
CA LEU A 564 -15.15 -32.51 -15.16
C LEU A 564 -13.95 -31.90 -14.43
N ILE A 565 -14.07 -31.67 -13.13
CA ILE A 565 -13.06 -31.02 -12.29
C ILE A 565 -12.46 -32.05 -11.34
N HIS A 566 -11.19 -32.42 -11.57
CA HIS A 566 -10.51 -33.44 -10.77
C HIS A 566 -10.13 -32.95 -9.35
N GLY A 567 -9.72 -33.90 -8.50
CA GLY A 567 -9.39 -33.66 -7.11
C GLY A 567 -7.97 -33.11 -6.87
N LEU A 568 -7.53 -33.20 -5.61
CA LEU A 568 -6.28 -32.60 -5.15
C LEU A 568 -5.03 -33.10 -5.89
N SER A 569 -4.89 -34.42 -6.02
CA SER A 569 -3.61 -35.09 -6.33
C SER A 569 -3.60 -35.92 -7.60
N ILE A 570 -4.76 -36.43 -8.03
CA ILE A 570 -4.90 -37.20 -9.27
C ILE A 570 -5.45 -36.26 -10.36
N PRO A 571 -4.77 -36.11 -11.51
CA PRO A 571 -5.19 -35.25 -12.62
C PRO A 571 -6.36 -35.87 -13.40
N SER A 572 -6.65 -35.38 -14.60
CA SER A 572 -7.83 -35.77 -15.40
C SER A 572 -7.97 -37.27 -15.71
N ILE A 573 -6.92 -38.07 -15.52
CA ILE A 573 -7.00 -39.54 -15.60
C ILE A 573 -8.01 -40.17 -14.62
N ILE A 574 -8.36 -39.49 -13.53
CA ILE A 574 -9.39 -39.95 -12.58
C ILE A 574 -10.75 -40.20 -13.24
N TRP A 575 -11.00 -39.58 -14.40
CA TRP A 575 -12.24 -39.67 -15.15
C TRP A 575 -12.23 -40.75 -16.24
N LYS A 576 -11.23 -41.64 -16.28
CA LYS A 576 -11.03 -42.63 -17.35
C LYS A 576 -12.27 -43.50 -17.63
N ASP A 577 -13.04 -43.82 -16.59
CA ASP A 577 -14.23 -44.68 -16.66
C ASP A 577 -15.53 -43.88 -16.84
N MET A 578 -15.50 -42.56 -16.68
CA MET A 578 -16.68 -41.69 -16.70
C MET A 578 -16.76 -40.80 -17.94
N ALA A 579 -15.65 -40.18 -18.36
CA ALA A 579 -15.66 -39.22 -19.44
C ALA A 579 -16.05 -39.81 -20.80
N PRO A 580 -15.55 -41.00 -21.22
CA PRO A 580 -16.01 -41.65 -22.45
C PRO A 580 -17.50 -42.00 -22.40
N GLN A 581 -17.98 -42.44 -21.24
CA GLN A 581 -19.38 -42.81 -21.01
C GLN A 581 -20.34 -41.62 -21.11
N LEU A 582 -19.94 -40.45 -20.60
CA LEU A 582 -20.70 -39.20 -20.79
C LEU A 582 -20.67 -38.72 -22.25
N ALA A 583 -19.54 -38.86 -22.93
CA ALA A 583 -19.42 -38.52 -24.34
C ALA A 583 -20.31 -39.41 -25.24
N GLU A 584 -20.38 -40.71 -24.96
CA GLU A 584 -21.27 -41.67 -25.63
C GLU A 584 -22.75 -41.35 -25.44
N ARG A 585 -23.11 -40.73 -24.31
CA ARG A 585 -24.46 -40.22 -24.02
C ARG A 585 -24.79 -38.90 -24.72
N GLY A 586 -23.87 -38.37 -25.54
CA GLY A 586 -24.08 -37.18 -26.35
C GLY A 586 -23.75 -35.85 -25.66
N TYR A 587 -23.10 -35.87 -24.49
CA TYR A 587 -22.57 -34.66 -23.87
C TYR A 587 -21.27 -34.23 -24.54
N ARG A 588 -21.02 -32.91 -24.58
CA ARG A 588 -19.69 -32.37 -24.92
C ARG A 588 -18.91 -32.21 -23.61
N VAL A 589 -17.96 -33.11 -23.39
CA VAL A 589 -17.26 -33.24 -22.11
C VAL A 589 -15.91 -32.54 -22.18
N LEU A 590 -15.70 -31.57 -21.30
CA LEU A 590 -14.42 -30.90 -21.08
C LEU A 590 -13.74 -31.49 -19.84
N LEU A 591 -12.52 -31.99 -20.03
CA LEU A 591 -11.59 -32.32 -18.96
C LEU A 591 -10.44 -31.33 -19.01
N TYR A 592 -9.89 -30.96 -17.86
CA TYR A 592 -8.68 -30.16 -17.82
C TYR A 592 -7.89 -30.46 -16.55
N ASP A 593 -6.57 -30.34 -16.66
CA ASP A 593 -5.70 -30.48 -15.51
C ASP A 593 -5.61 -29.14 -14.77
N LEU A 594 -5.86 -29.17 -13.47
CA LEU A 594 -5.68 -28.01 -12.59
C LEU A 594 -4.20 -27.61 -12.55
N TYR A 595 -3.93 -26.32 -12.43
CA TYR A 595 -2.55 -25.83 -12.32
C TYR A 595 -1.76 -26.57 -11.22
N GLY A 596 -0.52 -26.94 -11.53
CA GLY A 596 0.33 -27.74 -10.65
C GLY A 596 0.03 -29.24 -10.64
N ARG A 597 -0.91 -29.72 -11.47
CA ARG A 597 -1.23 -31.14 -11.63
C ARG A 597 -1.18 -31.51 -13.11
N GLY A 598 -0.91 -32.79 -13.34
CA GLY A 598 -0.99 -33.37 -14.67
C GLY A 598 -0.08 -32.64 -15.66
N TYR A 599 -0.62 -32.40 -16.85
CA TYR A 599 0.07 -31.74 -17.95
C TYR A 599 -0.04 -30.21 -17.92
N SER A 600 -0.84 -29.64 -17.03
CA SER A 600 -0.90 -28.18 -16.83
C SER A 600 0.34 -27.68 -16.11
N ASP A 601 0.76 -26.47 -16.48
CA ASP A 601 1.90 -25.79 -15.89
C ASP A 601 1.71 -25.57 -14.37
N ALA A 602 2.81 -25.36 -13.64
CA ALA A 602 2.79 -25.20 -12.18
C ALA A 602 3.29 -23.79 -11.77
N PRO A 603 2.46 -22.74 -11.90
CA PRO A 603 2.84 -21.40 -11.45
C PRO A 603 3.05 -21.35 -9.94
N GLN A 604 4.12 -20.68 -9.51
CA GLN A 604 4.41 -20.41 -8.11
C GLN A 604 3.52 -19.28 -7.59
N THR A 605 2.26 -19.62 -7.31
CA THR A 605 1.23 -18.71 -6.80
C THR A 605 0.34 -19.43 -5.77
N PRO A 606 -0.27 -18.71 -4.81
CA PRO A 606 -1.21 -19.32 -3.87
C PRO A 606 -2.38 -20.02 -4.58
N ASN A 607 -2.55 -21.31 -4.31
CA ASN A 607 -3.57 -22.15 -4.92
C ASN A 607 -4.96 -21.96 -4.30
N THR A 608 -5.44 -20.72 -4.20
CA THR A 608 -6.75 -20.41 -3.60
C THR A 608 -7.93 -20.96 -4.41
N ALA A 609 -9.13 -20.97 -3.80
CA ALA A 609 -10.38 -21.24 -4.53
C ALA A 609 -10.58 -20.33 -5.74
N ARG A 610 -10.26 -19.03 -5.57
CA ARG A 610 -10.36 -18.04 -6.63
C ARG A 610 -9.42 -18.36 -7.79
N PHE A 611 -8.19 -18.78 -7.50
CA PHE A 611 -7.19 -19.14 -8.50
C PHE A 611 -7.68 -20.26 -9.44
N PHE A 612 -8.26 -21.32 -8.91
CA PHE A 612 -8.84 -22.39 -9.73
C PHE A 612 -10.14 -21.97 -10.44
N ALA A 613 -10.96 -21.13 -9.82
CA ALA A 613 -12.14 -20.56 -10.47
C ALA A 613 -11.77 -19.66 -11.66
N ASP A 614 -10.69 -18.88 -11.53
CA ASP A 614 -10.14 -18.07 -12.63
C ASP A 614 -9.63 -18.96 -13.75
N GLN A 615 -8.88 -20.03 -13.46
CA GLN A 615 -8.45 -21.03 -14.45
C GLN A 615 -9.64 -21.59 -15.23
N PHE A 616 -10.71 -21.99 -14.53
CA PHE A 616 -11.94 -22.46 -15.15
C PHE A 616 -12.57 -21.39 -16.06
N SER A 617 -12.75 -20.17 -15.56
CA SER A 617 -13.42 -19.10 -16.31
C SER A 617 -12.66 -18.72 -17.59
N LEU A 618 -11.33 -18.68 -17.52
CA LEU A 618 -10.44 -18.37 -18.63
C LEU A 618 -10.44 -19.50 -19.67
N LEU A 619 -10.52 -20.76 -19.23
CA LEU A 619 -10.65 -21.90 -20.13
C LEU A 619 -12.02 -21.90 -20.83
N MET A 620 -13.10 -21.62 -20.11
CA MET A 620 -14.45 -21.45 -20.70
C MET A 620 -14.46 -20.34 -21.75
N GLN A 621 -13.82 -19.21 -21.46
CA GLN A 621 -13.64 -18.11 -22.42
C GLN A 621 -12.82 -18.54 -23.64
N HIS A 622 -11.70 -19.24 -23.44
CA HIS A 622 -10.86 -19.76 -24.53
C HIS A 622 -11.66 -20.67 -25.48
N LEU A 623 -12.56 -21.48 -24.93
CA LEU A 623 -13.42 -22.40 -25.68
C LEU A 623 -14.71 -21.74 -26.22
N ASN A 624 -14.96 -20.47 -25.89
CA ASN A 624 -16.21 -19.76 -26.15
C ASN A 624 -17.46 -20.50 -25.61
N TRP A 625 -17.36 -21.13 -24.43
CA TRP A 625 -18.49 -21.75 -23.75
C TRP A 625 -19.16 -20.73 -22.82
N ALA A 626 -20.44 -20.46 -23.05
CA ALA A 626 -21.20 -19.50 -22.24
C ALA A 626 -21.58 -20.08 -20.87
N LYS A 627 -21.97 -21.35 -20.83
CA LYS A 627 -22.35 -22.09 -19.61
C LYS A 627 -22.00 -23.56 -19.75
N ALA A 628 -21.83 -24.25 -18.61
CA ALA A 628 -21.73 -25.70 -18.56
C ALA A 628 -22.22 -26.26 -17.22
N ILE A 629 -22.56 -27.55 -17.23
CA ILE A 629 -22.78 -28.35 -16.03
C ILE A 629 -21.42 -28.67 -15.39
N LEU A 630 -21.31 -28.51 -14.08
CA LEU A 630 -20.08 -28.83 -13.35
C LEU A 630 -20.20 -30.17 -12.64
N ILE A 631 -19.21 -31.04 -12.81
CA ILE A 631 -19.06 -32.29 -12.07
C ILE A 631 -17.68 -32.29 -11.42
N GLY A 632 -17.64 -32.12 -10.10
CA GLY A 632 -16.40 -32.00 -9.33
C GLY A 632 -16.22 -33.13 -8.34
N VAL A 633 -15.02 -33.72 -8.28
CA VAL A 633 -14.67 -34.74 -7.27
C VAL A 633 -13.71 -34.17 -6.23
N SER A 634 -13.97 -34.42 -4.93
CA SER A 634 -13.07 -34.01 -3.85
C SER A 634 -12.83 -32.49 -3.83
N MET A 635 -11.57 -32.05 -3.91
CA MET A 635 -11.19 -30.65 -4.12
C MET A 635 -11.88 -30.03 -5.35
N GLY A 636 -12.15 -30.80 -6.40
CA GLY A 636 -12.89 -30.34 -7.58
C GLY A 636 -14.34 -29.96 -7.28
N GLY A 637 -14.97 -30.60 -6.28
CA GLY A 637 -16.29 -30.19 -5.79
C GLY A 637 -16.24 -28.85 -5.05
N ALA A 638 -15.19 -28.63 -4.27
CA ALA A 638 -14.95 -27.34 -3.61
C ALA A 638 -14.65 -26.22 -4.63
N ILE A 639 -13.92 -26.54 -5.70
CA ILE A 639 -13.68 -25.63 -6.82
C ILE A 639 -14.98 -25.32 -7.55
N ALA A 640 -15.84 -26.31 -7.79
CA ALA A 640 -17.16 -26.08 -8.40
C ALA A 640 -18.00 -25.08 -7.57
N ALA A 641 -18.01 -25.22 -6.23
CA ALA A 641 -18.63 -24.25 -5.35
C ALA A 641 -18.00 -22.85 -5.45
N GLY A 642 -16.67 -22.76 -5.53
CA GLY A 642 -15.95 -21.50 -5.77
C GLY A 642 -16.27 -20.85 -7.12
N VAL A 643 -16.44 -21.67 -8.18
CA VAL A 643 -16.87 -21.20 -9.51
C VAL A 643 -18.28 -20.63 -9.45
N ILE A 644 -19.22 -21.28 -8.75
CA ILE A 644 -20.59 -20.78 -8.59
C ILE A 644 -20.59 -19.47 -7.80
N TYR A 645 -19.81 -19.38 -6.72
CA TYR A 645 -19.67 -18.17 -5.92
C TYR A 645 -19.16 -16.98 -6.73
N HIS A 646 -18.13 -17.17 -7.56
CA HIS A 646 -17.49 -16.08 -8.30
C HIS A 646 -18.11 -15.81 -9.68
N PHE A 647 -18.60 -16.85 -10.36
CA PHE A 647 -19.03 -16.85 -11.75
C PHE A 647 -20.32 -17.64 -11.96
N PRO A 648 -21.42 -17.35 -11.24
CA PRO A 648 -22.66 -18.11 -11.34
C PRO A 648 -23.25 -18.11 -12.76
N HIS A 649 -22.95 -17.07 -13.55
CA HIS A 649 -23.39 -16.95 -14.94
C HIS A 649 -22.73 -17.93 -15.91
N LEU A 650 -21.64 -18.61 -15.52
CA LEU A 650 -20.95 -19.64 -16.32
C LEU A 650 -21.44 -21.06 -16.01
N VAL A 651 -22.38 -21.21 -15.07
CA VAL A 651 -22.86 -22.51 -14.59
C VAL A 651 -24.29 -22.73 -15.09
N GLU A 652 -24.57 -23.94 -15.59
CA GLU A 652 -25.94 -24.39 -15.85
C GLU A 652 -26.65 -24.75 -14.54
N ASP A 653 -27.96 -24.97 -14.59
CA ASP A 653 -28.79 -25.23 -13.41
C ASP A 653 -28.45 -26.54 -12.67
N HIS A 654 -27.66 -27.45 -13.24
CA HIS A 654 -27.28 -28.71 -12.62
C HIS A 654 -25.80 -28.72 -12.21
N ILE A 655 -25.53 -29.19 -10.99
CA ILE A 655 -24.20 -29.34 -10.42
C ILE A 655 -24.10 -30.72 -9.76
N VAL A 656 -22.95 -31.39 -9.94
CA VAL A 656 -22.67 -32.67 -9.29
C VAL A 656 -21.40 -32.57 -8.45
N LEU A 657 -21.52 -32.93 -7.18
CA LEU A 657 -20.46 -32.94 -6.19
C LEU A 657 -20.20 -34.37 -5.75
N ILE A 658 -19.03 -34.93 -6.05
CA ILE A 658 -18.64 -36.29 -5.69
C ILE A 658 -17.59 -36.23 -4.58
N ALA A 659 -17.92 -36.75 -3.41
CA ALA A 659 -17.08 -36.66 -2.20
C ALA A 659 -16.45 -35.27 -1.96
N PRO A 660 -17.20 -34.16 -2.05
CA PRO A 660 -16.68 -32.79 -2.07
C PRO A 660 -15.92 -32.40 -0.79
N ALA A 661 -14.77 -31.74 -0.98
CA ALA A 661 -13.96 -31.19 0.11
C ALA A 661 -14.44 -29.80 0.56
N GLY A 662 -13.71 -29.16 1.49
CA GLY A 662 -13.85 -27.74 1.79
C GLY A 662 -14.57 -27.40 3.09
N VAL A 663 -15.31 -28.33 3.71
CA VAL A 663 -16.14 -28.04 4.90
C VAL A 663 -15.54 -28.49 6.24
N THR A 664 -14.43 -29.23 6.23
CA THR A 664 -13.75 -29.71 7.44
C THR A 664 -13.06 -28.55 8.19
N ARG A 665 -13.27 -28.44 9.52
CA ARG A 665 -12.68 -27.38 10.36
C ARG A 665 -11.24 -27.70 10.76
N LEU A 666 -10.40 -26.65 10.89
CA LEU A 666 -8.99 -26.73 11.34
C LEU A 666 -8.80 -27.47 12.68
N THR A 667 -9.79 -27.40 13.58
CA THR A 667 -9.75 -28.04 14.92
C THR A 667 -9.89 -29.55 14.89
N GLU A 668 -10.30 -30.13 13.76
CA GLU A 668 -10.51 -31.57 13.59
C GLU A 668 -9.29 -32.28 12.97
N LEU A 669 -8.21 -31.52 12.72
CA LEU A 669 -6.94 -32.06 12.22
C LEU A 669 -6.00 -32.39 13.39
N PRO A 670 -5.31 -33.55 13.38
CA PRO A 670 -4.28 -33.83 14.36
C PRO A 670 -3.16 -32.77 14.26
N PRO A 671 -2.59 -32.32 15.39
CA PRO A 671 -1.72 -31.13 15.49
C PRO A 671 -0.37 -31.18 14.71
N ASN A 672 -0.12 -32.21 13.91
CA ASN A 672 1.16 -32.47 13.24
C ASN A 672 1.16 -32.17 11.71
N LEU A 673 0.20 -31.40 11.20
CA LEU A 673 0.01 -31.16 9.75
C LEU A 673 0.41 -29.75 9.30
N LYS A 674 1.52 -29.20 9.82
CA LYS A 674 2.09 -27.94 9.30
C LYS A 674 2.88 -28.12 7.99
N THR A 675 3.12 -29.37 7.59
CA THR A 675 3.53 -29.81 6.24
C THR A 675 3.30 -31.33 6.21
N PRO A 676 2.43 -31.92 5.36
CA PRO A 676 2.45 -33.36 5.21
C PRO A 676 3.82 -33.75 4.66
N PRO A 677 4.58 -34.67 5.30
CA PRO A 677 5.79 -35.19 4.66
C PRO A 677 5.42 -35.82 3.31
N PRO A 678 6.32 -35.93 2.33
CA PRO A 678 6.06 -36.63 1.06
C PRO A 678 5.45 -38.03 1.26
N SER A 679 5.73 -38.67 2.40
CA SER A 679 5.18 -39.95 2.83
C SER A 679 3.69 -39.94 3.26
N MET A 680 3.07 -38.77 3.45
CA MET A 680 1.62 -38.64 3.69
C MET A 680 0.80 -38.62 2.40
N VAL A 681 1.42 -38.32 1.25
CA VAL A 681 0.81 -38.49 -0.08
C VAL A 681 0.52 -39.98 -0.33
N HIS A 682 1.35 -40.89 0.20
CA HIS A 682 1.13 -42.33 0.16
C HIS A 682 0.07 -42.87 1.15
N ARG A 683 -0.35 -42.11 2.19
CA ARG A 683 -1.25 -42.62 3.25
C ARG A 683 -2.74 -42.34 3.01
N THR A 684 -3.09 -41.54 2.01
CA THR A 684 -4.50 -41.24 1.67
C THR A 684 -5.12 -42.23 0.69
N VAL A 685 -4.32 -43.16 0.16
CA VAL A 685 -4.81 -44.39 -0.47
C VAL A 685 -4.61 -45.51 0.57
N PRO A 686 -5.67 -46.19 1.05
CA PRO A 686 -5.46 -47.41 1.82
C PRO A 686 -4.61 -48.36 0.97
N ALA A 687 -3.53 -48.88 1.53
CA ALA A 687 -2.90 -50.06 0.97
C ALA A 687 -3.98 -51.16 0.90
N LEU A 688 -4.44 -51.45 -0.32
CA LEU A 688 -4.57 -52.77 -0.94
C LEU A 688 -5.69 -52.74 -1.98
N PRO A 689 -5.37 -53.06 -3.24
CA PRO A 689 -6.11 -54.09 -3.94
C PRO A 689 -5.28 -55.36 -3.88
N ASP A 690 -5.95 -56.42 -3.47
CA ASP A 690 -5.66 -57.80 -3.82
C ASP A 690 -4.74 -57.93 -5.05
N THR A 691 -3.57 -58.54 -4.89
CA THR A 691 -2.56 -58.79 -5.94
C THR A 691 -3.06 -59.81 -7.00
N SER A 692 -4.37 -59.96 -7.14
CA SER A 692 -5.06 -60.90 -8.02
C SER A 692 -5.55 -60.24 -9.32
N LEU A 693 -5.51 -58.90 -9.45
CA LEU A 693 -5.81 -58.20 -10.71
C LEU A 693 -4.53 -57.92 -11.52
N PRO A 694 -4.52 -58.16 -12.86
CA PRO A 694 -3.27 -58.23 -13.62
C PRO A 694 -2.52 -56.92 -13.82
N HIS A 695 -3.12 -55.76 -13.50
CA HIS A 695 -2.48 -54.44 -13.60
C HIS A 695 -3.01 -53.50 -12.49
N PRO A 696 -2.14 -52.84 -11.69
CA PRO A 696 -2.57 -51.80 -10.76
C PRO A 696 -3.15 -50.59 -11.50
N ASP A 697 -4.09 -49.88 -10.89
CA ASP A 697 -4.71 -48.69 -11.48
C ASP A 697 -3.65 -47.60 -11.79
N PRO A 698 -3.57 -47.07 -13.03
CA PRO A 698 -2.62 -46.01 -13.39
C PRO A 698 -2.74 -44.74 -12.53
N THR A 699 -3.86 -44.51 -11.84
CA THR A 699 -4.02 -43.34 -10.97
C THR A 699 -3.10 -43.33 -9.74
N SER A 700 -2.73 -44.50 -9.22
CA SER A 700 -1.80 -44.58 -8.09
C SER A 700 -0.36 -44.33 -8.56
N GLU A 701 0.00 -44.89 -9.71
CA GLU A 701 1.33 -44.72 -10.28
C GLU A 701 1.57 -43.27 -10.74
N ILE A 702 0.58 -42.58 -11.30
CA ILE A 702 0.74 -41.17 -11.69
C ILE A 702 0.92 -40.23 -10.49
N LEU A 703 0.32 -40.56 -9.34
CA LEU A 703 0.51 -39.82 -8.10
C LEU A 703 1.96 -39.93 -7.63
N ASP A 704 2.51 -41.14 -7.65
CA ASP A 704 3.89 -41.42 -7.27
C ASP A 704 4.87 -40.73 -8.23
N ILE A 705 4.59 -40.75 -9.54
CA ILE A 705 5.41 -40.07 -10.55
C ILE A 705 5.43 -38.55 -10.32
N GLN A 706 4.26 -37.91 -10.15
CA GLN A 706 4.17 -36.47 -9.92
C GLN A 706 4.88 -36.05 -8.63
N SER A 707 4.62 -36.76 -7.52
CA SER A 707 5.23 -36.42 -6.22
C SER A 707 6.75 -36.62 -6.19
N THR A 708 7.26 -37.59 -6.94
CA THR A 708 8.70 -37.88 -7.02
C THR A 708 9.44 -36.93 -7.96
N HIS A 709 8.85 -36.57 -9.10
CA HIS A 709 9.58 -35.92 -10.20
C HIS A 709 9.20 -34.45 -10.43
N LEU A 710 8.06 -33.97 -9.90
CA LEU A 710 7.60 -32.59 -10.10
C LEU A 710 7.65 -31.79 -8.80
N GLU A 711 8.60 -30.86 -8.68
CA GLU A 711 8.68 -29.92 -7.57
C GLU A 711 7.40 -29.06 -7.46
N GLY A 712 6.89 -28.59 -8.61
CA GLY A 712 5.68 -27.79 -8.68
C GLY A 712 4.43 -28.51 -8.18
N PHE A 713 4.38 -29.85 -8.30
CA PHE A 713 3.27 -30.64 -7.78
C PHE A 713 3.22 -30.60 -6.25
N ASN A 714 4.34 -30.88 -5.57
CA ASN A 714 4.37 -30.90 -4.10
C ASN A 714 4.05 -29.51 -3.51
N GLY A 715 4.60 -28.45 -4.10
CA GLY A 715 4.27 -27.07 -3.71
C GLY A 715 2.79 -26.75 -3.93
N ALA A 716 2.23 -27.18 -5.07
CA ALA A 716 0.83 -26.99 -5.38
C ALA A 716 -0.12 -27.73 -4.41
N ILE A 717 0.23 -28.95 -3.99
CA ILE A 717 -0.51 -29.72 -2.98
C ILE A 717 -0.49 -29.00 -1.63
N SER A 718 0.70 -28.58 -1.15
CA SER A 718 0.82 -27.86 0.13
C SER A 718 0.01 -26.58 0.13
N SER A 719 0.16 -25.77 -0.93
CA SER A 719 -0.58 -24.53 -1.08
C SER A 719 -2.10 -24.76 -1.14
N SER A 720 -2.58 -25.87 -1.70
CA SER A 720 -4.03 -26.14 -1.76
C SER A 720 -4.64 -26.57 -0.41
N TYR A 721 -3.80 -27.07 0.49
CA TYR A 721 -4.16 -27.32 1.88
C TYR A 721 -4.07 -26.04 2.71
N GLU A 722 -3.02 -25.25 2.52
CA GLU A 722 -2.75 -24.04 3.28
C GLU A 722 -3.73 -22.92 2.92
N GLU A 723 -3.98 -22.69 1.63
CA GLU A 723 -4.74 -21.54 1.11
C GLU A 723 -6.18 -21.91 0.68
N GLY A 724 -6.57 -23.18 0.80
CA GLY A 724 -7.80 -23.73 0.19
C GLY A 724 -7.56 -24.21 -1.25
N PRO A 725 -8.54 -24.76 -1.98
CA PRO A 725 -9.94 -24.96 -1.59
C PRO A 725 -10.20 -26.30 -0.88
N VAL A 726 -9.18 -27.03 -0.42
CA VAL A 726 -9.40 -28.30 0.30
C VAL A 726 -10.12 -28.09 1.65
N ARG A 727 -10.01 -26.88 2.23
CA ARG A 727 -10.67 -26.45 3.47
C ARG A 727 -11.19 -25.02 3.36
N GLY A 728 -11.99 -24.60 4.34
CA GLY A 728 -12.42 -23.19 4.47
C GLY A 728 -13.47 -22.74 3.47
N MET A 729 -14.13 -23.64 2.75
CA MET A 729 -15.06 -23.33 1.65
C MET A 729 -16.53 -23.25 2.07
N ALA A 730 -16.83 -23.24 3.38
CA ALA A 730 -18.20 -23.14 3.87
C ALA A 730 -18.94 -21.91 3.29
N TYR A 731 -18.23 -20.77 3.14
CA TYR A 731 -18.79 -19.56 2.55
C TYR A 731 -19.30 -19.76 1.11
N ALA A 732 -18.58 -20.56 0.31
CA ALA A 732 -18.94 -20.79 -1.08
C ALA A 732 -20.20 -21.65 -1.18
N TYR A 733 -20.29 -22.71 -0.35
CA TYR A 733 -21.49 -23.53 -0.25
C TYR A 733 -22.70 -22.76 0.30
N GLN A 734 -22.48 -21.79 1.19
CA GLN A 734 -23.54 -20.95 1.77
C GLN A 734 -24.01 -19.80 0.87
N SER A 735 -23.45 -19.67 -0.32
CA SER A 735 -23.75 -18.54 -1.19
C SER A 735 -25.16 -18.63 -1.80
N ASP A 736 -25.89 -17.51 -1.77
CA ASP A 736 -27.13 -17.31 -2.52
C ASP A 736 -26.98 -17.55 -4.03
N ALA A 737 -25.74 -17.61 -4.56
CA ALA A 737 -25.46 -17.98 -5.94
C ALA A 737 -25.97 -19.40 -6.29
N PHE A 738 -26.15 -20.27 -5.29
CA PHE A 738 -26.76 -21.60 -5.46
C PHE A 738 -28.29 -21.57 -5.62
N ASN A 739 -28.96 -20.44 -5.36
CA ASN A 739 -30.42 -20.35 -5.49
C ASN A 739 -30.87 -20.75 -6.90
N GLY A 740 -31.88 -21.63 -6.97
CA GLY A 740 -32.41 -22.16 -8.22
C GLY A 740 -31.56 -23.25 -8.89
N HIS A 741 -30.38 -23.58 -8.37
CA HIS A 741 -29.59 -24.70 -8.86
C HIS A 741 -30.04 -26.03 -8.25
N LYS A 742 -29.90 -27.10 -9.02
CA LYS A 742 -30.03 -28.48 -8.59
C LYS A 742 -28.63 -29.03 -8.31
N VAL A 743 -28.44 -29.62 -7.14
CA VAL A 743 -27.15 -30.14 -6.68
C VAL A 743 -27.29 -31.62 -6.35
N LEU A 744 -26.62 -32.49 -7.11
CA LEU A 744 -26.45 -33.89 -6.75
C LEU A 744 -25.17 -34.05 -5.95
N HIS A 745 -25.28 -34.56 -4.72
CA HIS A 745 -24.14 -34.84 -3.86
C HIS A 745 -24.01 -36.35 -3.67
N LEU A 746 -22.93 -36.94 -4.18
CA LEU A 746 -22.61 -38.37 -4.08
C LEU A 746 -21.48 -38.58 -3.06
N HIS A 747 -21.68 -39.43 -2.05
CA HIS A 747 -20.63 -39.68 -1.04
C HIS A 747 -20.64 -41.13 -0.53
N GLY A 748 -19.45 -41.74 -0.38
CA GLY A 748 -19.27 -43.08 0.17
C GLY A 748 -19.19 -43.14 1.70
N THR A 749 -19.85 -44.10 2.35
CA THR A 749 -19.87 -44.17 3.84
C THR A 749 -18.53 -44.51 4.47
N ASN A 750 -17.59 -45.09 3.72
CA ASN A 750 -16.25 -45.47 4.17
C ASN A 750 -15.17 -44.54 3.60
N ASP A 751 -15.53 -43.33 3.15
CA ASP A 751 -14.56 -42.31 2.76
C ASP A 751 -13.78 -41.80 3.98
N ARG A 752 -12.46 -42.04 3.96
CA ARG A 752 -11.51 -41.64 5.01
C ARG A 752 -10.71 -40.39 4.65
N SER A 753 -10.76 -39.96 3.39
CA SER A 753 -10.06 -38.78 2.90
C SER A 753 -10.90 -37.54 3.14
N VAL A 754 -12.17 -37.61 2.75
CA VAL A 754 -13.20 -36.62 3.10
C VAL A 754 -14.27 -37.36 3.88
N ALA A 755 -14.19 -37.28 5.21
CA ALA A 755 -15.08 -38.04 6.08
C ALA A 755 -16.55 -37.78 5.74
N TYR A 756 -17.32 -38.86 5.54
CA TYR A 756 -18.76 -38.79 5.22
C TYR A 756 -19.52 -37.90 6.20
N ALA A 757 -19.22 -37.96 7.50
CA ALA A 757 -19.86 -37.14 8.53
C ALA A 757 -19.63 -35.64 8.36
N ALA A 758 -18.47 -35.22 7.86
CA ALA A 758 -18.17 -33.80 7.64
C ALA A 758 -18.82 -33.28 6.36
N ALA A 759 -18.71 -34.06 5.27
CA ALA A 759 -19.23 -33.66 3.96
C ALA A 759 -20.76 -33.81 3.84
N SER A 760 -21.38 -34.79 4.51
CA SER A 760 -22.85 -34.94 4.54
C SER A 760 -23.60 -33.76 5.15
N ASN A 761 -22.90 -32.78 5.74
CA ASN A 761 -23.47 -31.51 6.18
C ASN A 761 -23.58 -30.46 5.06
N ILE A 762 -22.98 -30.67 3.89
CA ILE A 762 -23.06 -29.73 2.75
C ILE A 762 -24.50 -29.41 2.35
N PRO A 763 -25.44 -30.37 2.29
CA PRO A 763 -26.86 -30.07 2.08
C PRO A 763 -27.44 -29.04 3.05
N ALA A 764 -26.97 -29.01 4.31
CA ALA A 764 -27.41 -28.04 5.31
C ALA A 764 -26.69 -26.69 5.23
N LEU A 765 -25.61 -26.59 4.43
CA LEU A 765 -24.93 -25.33 4.16
C LEU A 765 -25.53 -24.60 2.96
N LEU A 766 -26.09 -25.33 2.00
CA LEU A 766 -26.71 -24.74 0.81
C LEU A 766 -27.95 -23.91 1.20
N PRO A 767 -28.24 -22.82 0.47
CA PRO A 767 -29.42 -22.00 0.73
C PRO A 767 -30.71 -22.76 0.43
N ASP A 768 -31.83 -22.39 1.09
CA ASP A 768 -33.12 -23.09 0.99
C ASP A 768 -33.67 -23.18 -0.45
N GLU A 769 -33.33 -22.23 -1.31
CA GLU A 769 -33.74 -22.22 -2.73
C GLU A 769 -32.86 -23.10 -3.63
N ALA A 770 -31.81 -23.73 -3.10
CA ALA A 770 -31.02 -24.74 -3.81
C ALA A 770 -31.64 -26.14 -3.60
N HIS A 771 -31.83 -26.87 -4.69
CA HIS A 771 -32.40 -28.22 -4.64
C HIS A 771 -31.27 -29.26 -4.53
N VAL A 772 -30.92 -29.63 -3.30
CA VAL A 772 -29.88 -30.63 -3.04
C VAL A 772 -30.43 -32.03 -2.86
N GLU A 773 -29.81 -33.01 -3.51
CA GLU A 773 -30.04 -34.44 -3.34
C GLU A 773 -28.75 -35.12 -2.89
N LEU A 774 -28.75 -35.70 -1.67
CA LEU A 774 -27.63 -36.50 -1.17
C LEU A 774 -27.88 -37.99 -1.48
N VAL A 775 -26.98 -38.59 -2.26
CA VAL A 775 -26.94 -40.02 -2.56
C VAL A 775 -25.74 -40.64 -1.85
N THR A 776 -26.05 -41.58 -0.95
CA THR A 776 -25.05 -42.26 -0.13
C THR A 776 -24.74 -43.64 -0.70
N ILE A 777 -23.45 -43.91 -0.97
CA ILE A 777 -23.00 -45.21 -1.51
C ILE A 777 -22.37 -46.02 -0.37
N GLU A 778 -23.09 -47.03 0.10
CA GLU A 778 -22.70 -47.83 1.26
C GLU A 778 -21.39 -48.60 1.01
N GLY A 779 -20.44 -48.51 1.95
CA GLY A 779 -19.15 -49.19 1.90
C GLY A 779 -18.11 -48.57 0.96
N ALA A 780 -18.49 -47.60 0.12
CA ALA A 780 -17.58 -46.97 -0.84
C ALA A 780 -16.57 -46.03 -0.16
N GLY A 781 -15.34 -46.00 -0.70
CA GLY A 781 -14.25 -45.13 -0.28
C GLY A 781 -14.24 -43.78 -1.02
N HIS A 782 -13.09 -43.09 -1.01
CA HIS A 782 -12.92 -41.80 -1.71
C HIS A 782 -12.81 -41.95 -3.24
N ASP A 783 -12.48 -43.15 -3.72
CA ASP A 783 -12.21 -43.48 -5.12
C ASP A 783 -13.48 -43.79 -5.93
N LEU A 784 -14.63 -43.21 -5.57
CA LEU A 784 -15.96 -43.53 -6.11
C LEU A 784 -16.04 -43.47 -7.64
N THR A 785 -15.30 -42.55 -8.26
CA THR A 785 -15.27 -42.39 -9.73
C THR A 785 -14.60 -43.57 -10.45
N ILE A 786 -13.89 -44.41 -9.71
CA ILE A 786 -13.19 -45.60 -10.19
C ILE A 786 -13.87 -46.85 -9.62
N SER A 787 -13.90 -47.00 -8.29
CA SER A 787 -14.39 -48.20 -7.62
C SER A 787 -15.90 -48.39 -7.77
N GLN A 788 -16.65 -47.31 -7.98
CA GLN A 788 -18.11 -47.30 -8.12
C GLN A 788 -18.56 -46.56 -9.39
N ALA A 789 -17.72 -46.48 -10.42
CA ALA A 789 -17.96 -45.70 -11.64
C ALA A 789 -19.34 -45.97 -12.27
N LYS A 790 -19.76 -47.24 -12.30
CA LYS A 790 -21.06 -47.65 -12.83
C LYS A 790 -22.24 -47.04 -12.05
N LEU A 791 -22.22 -47.11 -10.73
CA LEU A 791 -23.28 -46.54 -9.88
C LEU A 791 -23.30 -45.01 -9.99
N VAL A 792 -22.12 -44.38 -10.02
CA VAL A 792 -22.01 -42.93 -10.23
C VAL A 792 -22.62 -42.54 -11.57
N LEU A 793 -22.34 -43.27 -12.65
CA LEU A 793 -22.93 -43.02 -13.97
C LEU A 793 -24.44 -43.22 -14.00
N GLU A 794 -24.98 -44.23 -13.30
CA GLU A 794 -26.43 -44.45 -13.18
C GLU A 794 -27.13 -43.25 -12.49
N GLU A 795 -26.51 -42.69 -11.45
CA GLU A 795 -27.03 -41.49 -10.78
C GLU A 795 -26.90 -40.22 -11.65
N LEU A 796 -25.82 -40.11 -12.41
CA LEU A 796 -25.66 -39.03 -13.40
C LEU A 796 -26.74 -39.12 -14.50
N ASP A 797 -27.07 -40.32 -14.97
CA ASP A 797 -28.11 -40.53 -15.99
C ASP A 797 -29.49 -40.13 -15.51
N ARG A 798 -29.77 -40.32 -14.21
CA ARG A 798 -31.01 -39.91 -13.58
C ARG A 798 -31.09 -38.40 -13.37
N PHE A 799 -29.97 -37.78 -12.99
CA PHE A 799 -29.94 -36.39 -12.54
C PHE A 799 -29.69 -35.38 -13.68
N LEU A 800 -28.80 -35.70 -14.62
CA LEU A 800 -28.41 -34.79 -15.66
C LEU A 800 -29.53 -34.62 -16.70
N PRO A 801 -29.75 -33.39 -17.20
CA PRO A 801 -30.73 -33.17 -18.25
C PRO A 801 -30.17 -33.75 -19.56
N GLY A 802 -30.98 -34.54 -20.27
CA GLY A 802 -30.58 -35.21 -21.50
C GLY A 802 -29.91 -34.28 -22.54
N PRO A 803 -29.15 -34.84 -23.50
CA PRO A 803 -28.44 -34.06 -24.50
C PRO A 803 -29.40 -33.19 -25.30
N ILE A 804 -28.94 -32.02 -25.75
CA ILE A 804 -29.74 -31.13 -26.61
C ILE A 804 -29.92 -31.84 -27.95
N VAL A 805 -31.11 -32.41 -28.17
CA VAL A 805 -31.53 -32.89 -29.48
C VAL A 805 -31.89 -31.66 -30.30
N GLN A 806 -31.08 -31.32 -31.30
CA GLN A 806 -31.49 -30.39 -32.34
C GLN A 806 -32.47 -31.14 -33.25
N ASP A 807 -33.74 -30.74 -33.22
CA ASP A 807 -34.65 -30.94 -34.37
C ASP A 807 -34.22 -30.06 -35.55
#